data_AF-A0A9W8A2Z0-F1
#
_entry.id   AF-A0A9W8A2Z0-F1
#
_cell.length_a   1.000
_cell.length_b   1.000
_cell.length_c   1.000
_cell.angle_alpha   90.00
_cell.angle_beta   90.00
_cell.angle_gamma   90.00
#
_symmetry.space_group_name_H-M   'P 1'
#
loop_
_entity.id
_entity.type
_entity.pdbx_description
1 polymer ?
#
loop_
_entity_poly.entity_id
_entity_poly.type
_entity_poly.pdbx_seq_one_letter_code
_entity_poly.pdbx_strand_id
1 'polypeptide(L)'
;MSETISINTSTPEKNLREPPPCITPMLSWNNLVYEVPIKEEVVKDGKKATIRSHRRLLKDISGRIMPGEMTAIIGSSGAGKTTLLDTLAGRLKGGNLSGSIAFQGQPRDIHLYKHKVAFVEQEDLLYSTLTVEETIRYAAELRMPSRTFSQQERSDRVERVISDLRLNNVRHTRIGGPFQRGVSGGEKKRVSIGVEMVTDPSIIFLDEPTSGLDSNSADMVVEMIHSLTKSQSCSAIMTLHQPSAKLLNMFDKVILLSGGEIVYQGWVSAVVGYFGDIGYPCPPRENPADYFIDLMTIDYRSPEKLEESHARVSILTQAYRTHAQQLDSTDNRAMYDSRPKDEHNSQNPEVYKFQDAAYGSAKDLEGGSHLPGQKHLEKHSRLFKRSAFPNSWFHEFGILARRYWVSQMRNVVYLAGLGGQTLIMFLLIGFTYFQMGTDGASIQNRIGLLYFLLMYTTFPIVMPLLQVLIENRAIMLRERASGVYRVSSYYLSTLIVQLPFAFIPGLLLATGVYFLTHLQYSAAKYFTFFAITISMQLASVGLAFMVSAAVETFDIATIIAPTLMVLFILYGGNLANAGTVTPVLRWIKWVSYMYYGYSGIAQNEFRGLTFHCKSGTTSGICFANGEEVVRSYNLEPFSIGVFDSASKKSEITGRAIRATKGIIAKDGWKGLYRGLSPNLAGNTASWGLYFAWYGWIKDRMAKDHELAVGKAGSSTLSPAQHLFAGAVAGALTQCIANPLWVVKVRMCTTSANDPGAYTGLIDGLKRIYISEGVPGLYRGLVPGLIGVSHGAIQFTVYEEMKKWRANSRASQGKSRLTTTEYTMMSLVSKTFAAVVTYPYQVIRARLQQTLQTSVGNAGAGRSYNGTLDALVKIYRSEGLTGFHKGMGPNVVRMWPGTAITFAVYENVASYLRGQTPLAHF
;
A
#
# COMPACT_ATOMS: atom_id res chain seq x y z
N MET A 1 61.75 24.03 -63.15
CA MET A 1 62.82 24.62 -62.33
C MET A 1 62.21 24.93 -60.99
N SER A 2 62.74 24.26 -59.97
CA SER A 2 62.22 24.19 -58.62
C SER A 2 62.73 25.37 -57.81
N GLU A 3 61.85 26.05 -57.08
CA GLU A 3 62.24 27.03 -56.06
C GLU A 3 62.48 26.32 -54.72
N THR A 4 63.67 26.57 -54.18
CA THR A 4 64.14 26.05 -52.89
C THR A 4 64.48 27.27 -52.05
N ILE A 5 63.74 27.56 -50.98
CA ILE A 5 64.23 28.42 -49.89
C ILE A 5 63.73 27.86 -48.55
N SER A 6 64.70 27.44 -47.75
CA SER A 6 64.64 27.09 -46.34
C SER A 6 64.57 28.33 -45.44
N ILE A 7 63.75 28.31 -44.38
CA ILE A 7 63.97 29.13 -43.17
C ILE A 7 63.65 28.30 -41.91
N ASN A 8 64.65 28.24 -41.03
CA ASN A 8 64.62 27.68 -39.67
C ASN A 8 63.62 28.39 -38.74
N THR A 9 62.98 27.65 -37.82
CA THR A 9 62.78 28.13 -36.44
C THR A 9 62.74 26.95 -35.46
N SER A 10 63.59 27.04 -34.45
CA SER A 10 63.67 26.19 -33.26
C SER A 10 62.66 26.63 -32.19
N THR A 11 61.99 25.70 -31.50
CA THR A 11 61.52 25.84 -30.09
C THR A 11 61.00 24.49 -29.55
N PRO A 12 60.96 24.30 -28.21
CA PRO A 12 61.55 23.14 -27.54
C PRO A 12 60.59 21.98 -27.24
N GLU A 13 61.17 20.79 -27.08
CA GLU A 13 60.54 19.58 -26.57
C GLU A 13 59.82 19.79 -25.23
N LYS A 14 58.51 19.54 -25.22
CA LYS A 14 57.74 19.14 -24.04
C LYS A 14 56.94 17.89 -24.40
N ASN A 15 57.60 16.74 -24.37
CA ASN A 15 56.93 15.43 -24.40
C ASN A 15 56.31 15.15 -23.01
N LEU A 16 55.14 15.72 -22.73
CA LEU A 16 54.18 15.13 -21.79
C LEU A 16 53.18 14.35 -22.65
N ARG A 17 53.43 13.06 -22.83
CA ARG A 17 52.41 12.14 -23.35
C ARG A 17 51.27 12.14 -22.33
N GLU A 18 50.14 12.74 -22.70
CA GLU A 18 48.90 12.55 -21.95
C GLU A 18 48.62 11.04 -21.87
N PRO A 19 48.29 10.50 -20.69
CA PRO A 19 47.94 9.09 -20.57
C PRO A 19 46.69 8.81 -21.42
N PRO A 20 46.58 7.60 -22.02
CA PRO A 20 45.41 7.24 -22.80
C PRO A 20 44.12 7.42 -21.97
N PRO A 21 42.98 7.79 -22.58
CA PRO A 21 41.75 8.05 -21.85
C PRO A 21 41.36 6.82 -21.04
N CYS A 22 41.34 6.98 -19.71
CA CYS A 22 41.00 5.90 -18.79
C CYS A 22 39.57 5.41 -19.05
N ILE A 23 39.43 4.16 -19.50
CA ILE A 23 38.13 3.51 -19.65
C ILE A 23 37.49 3.44 -18.25
N THR A 24 36.42 4.20 -18.05
CA THR A 24 35.74 4.28 -16.75
C THR A 24 34.92 3.00 -16.54
N PRO A 25 35.06 2.29 -15.40
CA PRO A 25 34.29 1.09 -15.15
C PRO A 25 32.79 1.39 -15.14
N MET A 26 32.01 0.47 -15.72
CA MET A 26 30.55 0.58 -15.78
C MET A 26 29.95 0.53 -14.37
N LEU A 27 30.43 -0.39 -13.53
CA LEU A 27 30.06 -0.51 -12.13
C LEU A 27 31.32 -0.77 -11.30
N SER A 28 31.45 -0.09 -10.17
CA SER A 28 32.53 -0.32 -9.20
C SER A 28 31.98 -0.23 -7.79
N TRP A 29 32.56 -1.00 -6.87
CA TRP A 29 32.20 -0.99 -5.48
C TRP A 29 33.44 -1.18 -4.61
N ASN A 30 33.47 -0.48 -3.49
CA ASN A 30 34.60 -0.50 -2.56
C ASN A 30 34.09 -0.74 -1.13
N ASN A 31 34.72 -1.71 -0.47
CA ASN A 31 34.58 -2.04 0.94
C ASN A 31 33.10 -2.21 1.35
N LEU A 32 32.36 -2.99 0.56
CA LEU A 32 30.96 -3.27 0.83
C LEU A 32 30.78 -4.21 2.03
N VAL A 33 30.05 -3.73 3.02
CA VAL A 33 29.59 -4.53 4.16
C VAL A 33 28.07 -4.39 4.27
N TYR A 34 27.39 -5.52 4.39
CA TYR A 34 25.94 -5.56 4.56
C TYR A 34 25.55 -6.36 5.80
N GLU A 35 24.78 -5.72 6.69
CA GLU A 35 24.37 -6.27 7.98
C GLU A 35 22.83 -6.33 8.11
N VAL A 36 22.31 -7.45 8.59
CA VAL A 36 20.88 -7.66 8.81
C VAL A 36 20.60 -7.89 10.29
N PRO A 37 19.58 -7.24 10.89
CA PRO A 37 19.20 -7.49 12.27
C PRO A 37 18.59 -8.89 12.43
N ILE A 38 19.10 -9.66 13.38
CA ILE A 38 18.58 -10.98 13.75
C ILE A 38 18.02 -10.93 15.18
N LYS A 39 16.94 -11.69 15.40
CA LYS A 39 16.43 -11.97 16.74
C LYS A 39 16.91 -13.35 17.14
N GLU A 40 17.80 -13.41 18.11
CA GLU A 40 18.26 -14.67 18.69
C GLU A 40 17.52 -14.94 19.99
N GLU A 41 16.94 -16.14 20.12
CA GLU A 41 16.43 -16.62 21.40
C GLU A 41 17.59 -17.21 22.19
N VAL A 42 17.97 -16.54 23.27
CA VAL A 42 18.98 -17.03 24.21
C VAL A 42 18.26 -17.45 25.48
N VAL A 43 18.51 -18.69 25.91
CA VAL A 43 18.05 -19.15 27.23
C VAL A 43 19.09 -18.73 28.26
N LYS A 44 18.76 -17.73 29.07
CA LYS A 44 19.53 -17.35 30.26
C LYS A 44 18.69 -17.69 31.49
N ASP A 45 19.26 -18.45 32.43
CA ASP A 45 18.64 -18.80 33.70
C ASP A 45 17.23 -19.43 33.56
N GLY A 46 17.07 -20.33 32.58
CA GLY A 46 15.79 -21.02 32.32
C GLY A 46 14.68 -20.13 31.74
N LYS A 47 14.93 -18.84 31.46
CA LYS A 47 13.99 -17.93 30.82
C LYS A 47 14.45 -17.61 29.40
N LYS A 48 13.52 -17.70 28.44
CA LYS A 48 13.76 -17.30 27.05
C LYS A 48 13.86 -15.77 26.98
N ALA A 49 15.03 -15.26 26.64
CA ALA A 49 15.27 -13.84 26.38
C ALA A 49 15.59 -13.65 24.88
N THR A 50 14.91 -12.72 24.22
CA THR A 50 15.20 -12.37 22.82
C THR A 50 16.24 -11.26 22.76
N ILE A 51 17.44 -11.57 22.27
CA ILE A 51 18.50 -10.60 22.02
C ILE A 51 18.43 -10.15 20.55
N ARG A 52 18.61 -8.86 20.30
CA ARG A 52 18.76 -8.33 18.93
C ARG A 52 20.24 -8.30 18.59
N SER A 53 20.69 -9.20 17.73
CA SER A 53 22.04 -9.22 17.15
C SER A 53 22.02 -8.69 15.71
N HIS A 54 23.18 -8.43 15.13
CA HIS A 54 23.32 -8.13 13.70
C HIS A 54 24.21 -9.20 13.08
N ARG A 55 23.77 -9.77 11.94
CA ARG A 55 24.58 -10.72 11.17
C ARG A 55 25.13 -10.03 9.93
N ARG A 56 26.44 -10.10 9.77
CA ARG A 56 27.14 -9.67 8.56
C ARG A 56 26.93 -10.72 7.47
N LEU A 57 26.34 -10.32 6.36
CA LEU A 57 26.12 -11.18 5.19
C LEU A 57 27.17 -10.94 4.10
N LEU A 58 27.69 -9.71 3.99
CA LEU A 58 28.81 -9.35 3.12
C LEU A 58 29.89 -8.67 3.97
N LYS A 59 31.15 -8.99 3.74
CA LYS A 59 32.29 -8.52 4.54
C LYS A 59 33.40 -7.96 3.62
N ASP A 60 33.50 -6.63 3.60
CA ASP A 60 34.56 -5.86 2.93
C ASP A 60 34.84 -6.30 1.48
N ILE A 61 33.78 -6.38 0.68
CA ILE A 61 33.85 -6.79 -0.72
C ILE A 61 34.14 -5.56 -1.60
N SER A 62 35.14 -5.67 -2.48
CA SER A 62 35.50 -4.64 -3.47
C SER A 62 35.60 -5.25 -4.87
N GLY A 63 35.31 -4.47 -5.92
CA GLY A 63 35.38 -4.95 -7.29
C GLY A 63 34.86 -3.98 -8.35
N ARG A 64 35.01 -4.37 -9.62
CA ARG A 64 34.63 -3.55 -10.78
C ARG A 64 34.23 -4.40 -11.98
N ILE A 65 33.40 -3.83 -12.84
CA ILE A 65 32.91 -4.41 -14.09
C ILE A 65 33.08 -3.39 -15.20
N MET A 66 33.69 -3.81 -16.30
CA MET A 66 33.88 -2.97 -17.48
C MET A 66 32.69 -3.10 -18.46
N PRO A 67 32.46 -2.09 -19.31
CA PRO A 67 31.42 -2.16 -20.33
C PRO A 67 31.60 -3.39 -21.25
N GLY A 68 30.51 -4.14 -21.49
CA GLY A 68 30.49 -5.31 -22.39
C GLY A 68 31.08 -6.60 -21.79
N GLU A 69 31.43 -6.59 -20.50
CA GLU A 69 31.87 -7.77 -19.77
C GLU A 69 30.69 -8.59 -19.24
N MET A 70 30.86 -9.91 -19.28
CA MET A 70 29.99 -10.89 -18.64
C MET A 70 30.71 -11.49 -17.42
N THR A 71 30.15 -11.28 -16.23
CA THR A 71 30.73 -11.71 -14.94
C THR A 71 29.86 -12.77 -14.28
N ALA A 72 30.46 -13.91 -13.92
CA ALA A 72 29.83 -14.96 -13.13
C ALA A 72 30.10 -14.75 -11.64
N ILE A 73 29.09 -14.95 -10.78
CA ILE A 73 29.22 -15.04 -9.34
C ILE A 73 28.95 -16.49 -8.93
N ILE A 74 29.97 -17.17 -8.43
CA ILE A 74 29.92 -18.58 -8.03
C ILE A 74 30.20 -18.68 -6.54
N GLY A 75 29.51 -19.61 -5.87
CA GLY A 75 29.38 -19.61 -4.43
C GLY A 75 28.69 -20.88 -3.95
N SER A 76 29.08 -21.40 -2.79
CA SER A 76 28.27 -22.40 -2.08
C SER A 76 26.91 -21.82 -1.67
N SER A 77 25.98 -22.68 -1.24
CA SER A 77 24.68 -22.20 -0.73
C SER A 77 24.90 -21.36 0.54
N GLY A 78 24.23 -20.21 0.62
CA GLY A 78 24.41 -19.28 1.75
C GLY A 78 25.71 -18.45 1.72
N ALA A 79 26.52 -18.54 0.66
CA ALA A 79 27.77 -17.76 0.53
C ALA A 79 27.57 -16.24 0.39
N GLY A 80 26.35 -15.77 0.11
CA GLY A 80 26.03 -14.36 -0.11
C GLY A 80 25.88 -13.95 -1.58
N LYS A 81 25.78 -14.90 -2.53
CA LYS A 81 25.65 -14.65 -3.98
C LYS A 81 24.52 -13.68 -4.33
N THR A 82 23.28 -14.09 -4.02
CA THR A 82 22.07 -13.28 -4.24
C THR A 82 22.11 -11.97 -3.46
N THR A 83 22.68 -11.99 -2.25
CA THR A 83 22.85 -10.77 -1.43
C THR A 83 23.78 -9.76 -2.10
N LEU A 84 24.91 -10.20 -2.67
CA LEU A 84 25.80 -9.34 -3.44
C LEU A 84 25.10 -8.82 -4.71
N LEU A 85 24.41 -9.69 -5.44
CA LEU A 85 23.65 -9.33 -6.64
C LEU A 85 22.58 -8.25 -6.34
N ASP A 86 21.77 -8.46 -5.31
CA ASP A 86 20.74 -7.51 -4.85
C ASP A 86 21.35 -6.19 -4.35
N THR A 87 22.52 -6.27 -3.68
CA THR A 87 23.26 -5.09 -3.21
C THR A 87 23.69 -4.22 -4.38
N LEU A 88 24.29 -4.83 -5.40
CA LEU A 88 24.76 -4.14 -6.60
C LEU A 88 23.59 -3.57 -7.40
N ALA A 89 22.50 -4.33 -7.56
CA ALA A 89 21.27 -3.90 -8.24
C ALA A 89 20.48 -2.81 -7.48
N GLY A 90 20.79 -2.55 -6.20
CA GLY A 90 20.10 -1.55 -5.38
C GLY A 90 18.70 -1.98 -4.93
N ARG A 91 18.51 -3.29 -4.67
CA ARG A 91 17.24 -3.93 -4.33
C ARG A 91 17.09 -4.35 -2.86
N LEU A 92 18.09 -4.05 -2.01
CA LEU A 92 18.08 -4.41 -0.60
C LEU A 92 16.82 -3.91 0.13
N LYS A 93 16.15 -4.83 0.83
CA LYS A 93 14.93 -4.58 1.61
C LYS A 93 15.29 -4.49 3.10
N GLY A 94 15.87 -3.35 3.51
CA GLY A 94 16.33 -3.11 4.88
C GLY A 94 17.81 -3.47 5.09
N GLY A 95 18.21 -3.64 6.35
CA GLY A 95 19.62 -3.82 6.74
C GLY A 95 20.44 -2.53 6.66
N ASN A 96 21.68 -2.60 7.17
CA ASN A 96 22.64 -1.51 7.08
C ASN A 96 23.68 -1.86 6.01
N LEU A 97 23.74 -1.04 4.95
CA LEU A 97 24.78 -1.12 3.93
C LEU A 97 25.83 -0.04 4.20
N SER A 98 27.10 -0.43 4.24
CA SER A 98 28.25 0.47 4.28
C SER A 98 29.24 0.17 3.14
N GLY A 99 30.11 1.11 2.84
CA GLY A 99 30.94 1.13 1.62
C GLY A 99 30.38 2.05 0.55
N SER A 100 31.01 2.07 -0.63
CA SER A 100 30.63 2.94 -1.75
C SER A 100 30.37 2.14 -3.02
N ILE A 101 29.31 2.48 -3.76
CA ILE A 101 29.00 1.93 -5.08
C ILE A 101 28.94 3.09 -6.07
N ALA A 102 29.69 2.99 -7.16
CA ALA A 102 29.72 3.96 -8.23
C ALA A 102 29.33 3.33 -9.57
N PHE A 103 28.47 4.02 -10.32
CA PHE A 103 28.03 3.67 -11.67
C PHE A 103 28.62 4.68 -12.65
N GLN A 104 29.37 4.23 -13.64
CA GLN A 104 30.09 5.08 -14.61
C GLN A 104 30.94 6.17 -13.93
N GLY A 105 31.64 5.81 -12.85
CA GLY A 105 32.49 6.72 -12.07
C GLY A 105 31.75 7.69 -11.14
N GLN A 106 30.42 7.71 -11.15
CA GLN A 106 29.60 8.58 -10.28
C GLN A 106 28.96 7.80 -9.14
N PRO A 107 28.82 8.39 -7.93
CA PRO A 107 28.10 7.76 -6.83
C PRO A 107 26.68 7.34 -7.24
N ARG A 108 26.30 6.12 -6.89
CA ARG A 108 25.01 5.54 -7.30
C ARG A 108 23.83 6.24 -6.64
N ASP A 109 23.06 7.01 -7.44
CA ASP A 109 21.71 7.43 -7.06
C ASP A 109 20.72 6.29 -7.32
N ILE A 110 20.17 5.71 -6.24
CA ILE A 110 19.27 4.56 -6.27
C ILE A 110 18.02 4.81 -7.13
N HIS A 111 17.51 6.05 -7.21
CA HIS A 111 16.29 6.34 -7.96
C HIS A 111 16.54 6.36 -9.47
N LEU A 112 17.64 6.95 -9.91
CA LEU A 112 18.01 7.02 -11.33
C LEU A 112 18.60 5.70 -11.82
N TYR A 113 19.37 5.02 -10.96
CA TYR A 113 20.04 3.75 -11.28
C TYR A 113 19.06 2.65 -11.67
N LYS A 114 17.89 2.58 -11.02
CA LYS A 114 16.84 1.58 -11.31
C LYS A 114 16.31 1.63 -12.75
N HIS A 115 16.42 2.77 -13.43
CA HIS A 115 16.01 2.92 -14.83
C HIS A 115 17.12 2.57 -15.82
N LYS A 116 18.34 2.30 -15.33
CA LYS A 116 19.53 1.98 -16.13
C LYS A 116 19.96 0.52 -16.02
N VAL A 117 19.38 -0.21 -15.08
CA VAL A 117 19.69 -1.61 -14.83
C VAL A 117 18.44 -2.45 -14.94
N ALA A 118 18.61 -3.70 -15.36
CA ALA A 118 17.55 -4.67 -15.34
C ALA A 118 17.90 -5.85 -14.44
N PHE A 119 16.88 -6.46 -13.85
CA PHE A 119 17.06 -7.53 -12.87
C PHE A 119 16.11 -8.67 -13.18
N VAL A 120 16.67 -9.84 -13.50
CA VAL A 120 15.94 -11.08 -13.76
C VAL A 120 16.01 -11.93 -12.50
N GLU A 121 14.85 -12.14 -11.87
CA GLU A 121 14.72 -12.99 -10.68
C GLU A 121 14.92 -14.48 -11.03
N GLN A 122 15.21 -15.29 -10.01
CA GLN A 122 15.36 -16.74 -10.15
C GLN A 122 14.08 -17.37 -10.72
N GLU A 123 12.92 -17.06 -10.13
CA GLU A 123 11.61 -17.55 -10.59
C GLU A 123 11.03 -16.71 -11.73
N ASP A 124 10.54 -17.39 -12.77
CA ASP A 124 9.88 -16.75 -13.92
C ASP A 124 8.41 -16.45 -13.64
N LEU A 125 8.18 -15.32 -12.96
CA LEU A 125 6.86 -14.80 -12.59
C LEU A 125 6.18 -14.08 -13.77
N LEU A 126 5.49 -14.84 -14.62
CA LEU A 126 4.78 -14.34 -15.81
C LEU A 126 3.31 -14.77 -15.80
N TYR A 127 2.43 -13.99 -16.45
CA TYR A 127 1.02 -14.35 -16.60
C TYR A 127 0.87 -15.53 -17.58
N SER A 128 0.40 -16.67 -17.10
CA SER A 128 0.26 -17.92 -17.87
C SER A 128 -0.69 -17.80 -19.07
N THR A 129 -1.73 -16.96 -18.97
CA THR A 129 -2.78 -16.79 -20.00
C THR A 129 -2.39 -15.89 -21.17
N LEU A 130 -1.30 -15.12 -21.04
CA LEU A 130 -0.84 -14.19 -22.07
C LEU A 130 0.11 -14.90 -23.04
N THR A 131 0.25 -14.36 -24.25
CA THR A 131 1.27 -14.83 -25.20
C THR A 131 2.64 -14.20 -24.92
N VAL A 132 3.68 -14.77 -25.52
CA VAL A 132 5.04 -14.21 -25.48
C VAL A 132 5.06 -12.74 -25.92
N GLU A 133 4.49 -12.45 -27.09
CA GLU A 133 4.42 -11.09 -27.63
C GLU A 133 3.63 -10.14 -26.73
N GLU A 134 2.48 -10.57 -26.22
CA GLU A 134 1.66 -9.75 -25.34
C GLU A 134 2.39 -9.38 -24.06
N THR A 135 3.11 -10.33 -23.49
CA THR A 135 3.88 -10.15 -22.25
C THR A 135 4.96 -9.08 -22.45
N ILE A 136 5.72 -9.16 -23.54
CA ILE A 136 6.76 -8.19 -23.89
C ILE A 136 6.14 -6.83 -24.27
N ARG A 137 5.02 -6.82 -25.01
CA ARG A 137 4.29 -5.61 -25.38
C ARG A 137 3.75 -4.86 -24.18
N TYR A 138 3.14 -5.54 -23.21
CA TYR A 138 2.66 -4.87 -21.99
C TYR A 138 3.82 -4.33 -21.15
N ALA A 139 4.95 -5.03 -21.11
CA ALA A 139 6.17 -4.50 -20.50
C ALA A 139 6.65 -3.21 -21.21
N ALA A 140 6.63 -3.19 -22.55
CA ALA A 140 6.94 -2.01 -23.34
C ALA A 140 6.01 -0.83 -23.07
N GLU A 141 4.70 -1.04 -23.14
CA GLU A 141 3.71 0.01 -22.92
C GLU A 141 3.82 0.63 -21.51
N LEU A 142 4.16 -0.18 -20.51
CA LEU A 142 4.31 0.27 -19.13
C LEU A 142 5.65 0.97 -18.86
N ARG A 143 6.75 0.54 -19.49
CA ARG A 143 8.11 1.04 -19.21
C ARG A 143 8.60 2.11 -20.19
N MET A 144 8.05 2.16 -21.41
CA MET A 144 8.36 3.15 -22.44
C MET A 144 7.21 4.15 -22.55
N PRO A 145 7.24 5.31 -21.89
CA PRO A 145 6.07 6.17 -21.76
C PRO A 145 5.65 6.87 -23.07
N SER A 146 4.33 7.06 -23.24
CA SER A 146 3.72 7.52 -24.52
C SER A 146 4.10 8.95 -24.88
N ARG A 147 4.61 9.70 -23.92
CA ARG A 147 5.10 11.08 -24.11
C ARG A 147 6.46 11.12 -24.80
N THR A 148 7.22 10.04 -24.70
CA THR A 148 8.61 9.95 -25.18
C THR A 148 8.70 9.04 -26.40
N PHE A 149 7.93 7.96 -26.42
CA PHE A 149 7.95 6.96 -27.47
C PHE A 149 6.59 6.87 -28.17
N SER A 150 6.62 6.88 -29.49
CA SER A 150 5.47 6.60 -30.35
C SER A 150 5.06 5.12 -30.25
N GLN A 151 3.84 4.82 -30.68
CA GLN A 151 3.36 3.44 -30.70
C GLN A 151 4.19 2.57 -31.68
N GLN A 152 4.67 3.16 -32.78
CA GLN A 152 5.51 2.46 -33.75
C GLN A 152 6.86 2.08 -33.15
N GLU A 153 7.56 3.02 -32.50
CA GLU A 153 8.85 2.74 -31.86
C GLU A 153 8.77 1.66 -30.78
N ARG A 154 7.63 1.59 -30.06
CA ARG A 154 7.37 0.51 -29.10
C ARG A 154 7.17 -0.83 -29.81
N SER A 155 6.41 -0.84 -30.90
CA SER A 155 6.21 -2.06 -31.69
C SER A 155 7.53 -2.56 -32.26
N ASP A 156 8.33 -1.67 -32.83
CA ASP A 156 9.66 -1.98 -33.37
C ASP A 156 10.61 -2.45 -32.26
N ARG A 157 10.48 -1.91 -31.04
CA ARG A 157 11.22 -2.41 -29.87
C ARG A 157 10.83 -3.84 -29.52
N VAL A 158 9.52 -4.13 -29.45
CA VAL A 158 9.01 -5.46 -29.14
C VAL A 158 9.49 -6.47 -30.19
N GLU A 159 9.45 -6.09 -31.47
CA GLU A 159 9.92 -6.92 -32.58
C GLU A 159 11.41 -7.29 -32.44
N ARG A 160 12.25 -6.27 -32.19
CA ARG A 160 13.68 -6.47 -31.99
C ARG A 160 13.96 -7.39 -30.80
N VAL A 161 13.31 -7.15 -29.66
CA VAL A 161 13.48 -7.99 -28.46
C VAL A 161 13.08 -9.44 -28.73
N ILE A 162 11.98 -9.70 -29.44
CA ILE A 162 11.54 -11.07 -29.78
C ILE A 162 12.57 -11.75 -30.70
N SER A 163 13.12 -11.02 -31.67
CA SER A 163 14.14 -11.51 -32.59
C SER A 163 15.47 -11.82 -31.88
N ASP A 164 15.97 -10.90 -31.07
CA ASP A 164 17.22 -11.03 -30.31
C ASP A 164 17.19 -12.23 -29.36
N LEU A 165 16.02 -12.51 -28.79
CA LEU A 165 15.79 -13.65 -27.90
C LEU A 165 15.47 -14.96 -28.61
N ARG A 166 15.44 -14.96 -29.96
CA ARG A 166 15.09 -16.10 -30.81
C ARG A 166 13.72 -16.72 -30.44
N LEU A 167 12.73 -15.87 -30.18
CA LEU A 167 11.38 -16.26 -29.76
C LEU A 167 10.32 -16.20 -30.89
N ASN A 168 10.75 -15.96 -32.14
CA ASN A 168 9.86 -15.81 -33.30
C ASN A 168 8.87 -16.98 -33.46
N ASN A 169 9.35 -18.22 -33.31
CA ASN A 169 8.54 -19.43 -33.50
C ASN A 169 7.43 -19.58 -32.44
N VAL A 170 7.62 -19.01 -31.24
CA VAL A 170 6.70 -19.13 -30.10
C VAL A 170 6.03 -17.81 -29.73
N ARG A 171 6.16 -16.79 -30.57
CA ARG A 171 5.64 -15.43 -30.35
C ARG A 171 4.17 -15.38 -29.94
N HIS A 172 3.33 -16.16 -30.62
CA HIS A 172 1.88 -16.22 -30.38
C HIS A 172 1.47 -17.36 -29.45
N THR A 173 2.43 -18.14 -28.95
CA THR A 173 2.21 -19.22 -27.98
C THR A 173 1.98 -18.62 -26.60
N ARG A 174 1.06 -19.21 -25.84
CA ARG A 174 0.79 -18.81 -24.44
C ARG A 174 1.96 -19.22 -23.55
N ILE A 175 2.26 -18.38 -22.55
CA ILE A 175 3.32 -18.67 -21.59
C ILE A 175 3.05 -20.00 -20.86
N GLY A 176 1.79 -20.25 -20.49
CA GLY A 176 1.40 -21.45 -19.74
C GLY A 176 1.81 -21.39 -18.27
N GLY A 177 1.35 -22.40 -17.53
CA GLY A 177 1.56 -22.53 -16.09
C GLY A 177 1.44 -23.98 -15.65
N PRO A 178 1.38 -24.26 -14.34
CA PRO A 178 1.35 -25.64 -13.82
C PRO A 178 0.18 -26.47 -14.37
N PHE A 179 -0.97 -25.82 -14.62
CA PHE A 179 -2.20 -26.47 -15.08
C PHE A 179 -2.47 -26.31 -16.58
N GLN A 180 -1.66 -25.52 -17.29
CA GLN A 180 -1.85 -25.26 -18.73
C GLN A 180 -0.52 -25.32 -19.45
N ARG A 181 -0.38 -26.25 -20.39
CA ARG A 181 0.80 -26.36 -21.24
C ARG A 181 1.02 -25.04 -22.00
N GLY A 182 2.26 -24.57 -22.02
CA GLY A 182 2.68 -23.38 -22.75
C GLY A 182 4.08 -23.56 -23.32
N VAL A 183 4.87 -22.49 -23.29
CA VAL A 183 6.27 -22.50 -23.73
C VAL A 183 7.15 -23.38 -22.82
N SER A 184 8.28 -23.84 -23.34
CA SER A 184 9.28 -24.59 -22.56
C SER A 184 9.90 -23.73 -21.45
N GLY A 185 10.53 -24.37 -20.46
CA GLY A 185 11.22 -23.66 -19.37
C GLY A 185 12.29 -22.70 -19.88
N GLY A 186 13.12 -23.14 -20.84
CA GLY A 186 14.14 -22.30 -21.46
C GLY A 186 13.54 -21.10 -22.18
N GLU A 187 12.48 -21.30 -22.98
CA GLU A 187 11.76 -20.20 -23.64
C GLU A 187 11.15 -19.22 -22.63
N LYS A 188 10.55 -19.73 -21.55
CA LYS A 188 9.98 -18.92 -20.48
C LYS A 188 11.03 -18.03 -19.83
N LYS A 189 12.24 -18.56 -19.59
CA LYS A 189 13.36 -17.78 -19.06
C LYS A 189 13.80 -16.68 -20.03
N ARG A 190 13.87 -16.98 -21.34
CA ARG A 190 14.15 -15.97 -22.37
C ARG A 190 13.08 -14.86 -22.39
N VAL A 191 11.80 -15.19 -22.23
CA VAL A 191 10.73 -14.18 -22.10
C VAL A 191 10.92 -13.30 -20.87
N SER A 192 11.31 -13.90 -19.73
CA SER A 192 11.60 -13.19 -18.48
C SER A 192 12.72 -12.16 -18.68
N ILE A 193 13.80 -12.55 -19.38
CA ILE A 193 14.87 -11.64 -19.81
C ILE A 193 14.31 -10.56 -20.76
N GLY A 194 13.46 -10.92 -21.71
CA GLY A 194 12.88 -10.00 -22.68
C GLY A 194 12.04 -8.88 -22.10
N VAL A 195 11.24 -9.17 -21.07
CA VAL A 195 10.46 -8.18 -20.32
C VAL A 195 11.36 -7.08 -19.74
N GLU A 196 12.57 -7.46 -19.32
CA GLU A 196 13.58 -6.58 -18.75
C GLU A 196 14.36 -5.80 -19.84
N MET A 197 14.64 -6.45 -20.97
CA MET A 197 15.39 -5.87 -22.10
C MET A 197 14.67 -4.76 -22.85
N VAL A 198 13.34 -4.63 -22.73
CA VAL A 198 12.58 -3.58 -23.42
C VAL A 198 13.08 -2.15 -23.12
N THR A 199 13.77 -1.98 -21.99
CA THR A 199 14.29 -0.68 -21.54
C THR A 199 15.70 -0.33 -22.03
N ASP A 200 16.35 -1.20 -22.80
CA ASP A 200 17.78 -1.10 -23.16
C ASP A 200 18.67 -0.83 -21.93
N PRO A 201 18.73 -1.77 -20.98
CA PRO A 201 19.52 -1.61 -19.77
C PRO A 201 21.03 -1.58 -20.09
N SER A 202 21.78 -0.76 -19.34
CA SER A 202 23.25 -0.73 -19.41
C SER A 202 23.89 -1.92 -18.68
N ILE A 203 23.22 -2.43 -17.63
CA ILE A 203 23.63 -3.61 -16.88
C ILE A 203 22.44 -4.54 -16.68
N ILE A 204 22.64 -5.83 -16.92
CA ILE A 204 21.67 -6.89 -16.65
C ILE A 204 22.17 -7.74 -15.49
N PHE A 205 21.38 -7.81 -14.42
CA PHE A 205 21.60 -8.71 -13.30
C PHE A 205 20.68 -9.93 -13.46
N LEU A 206 21.23 -11.14 -13.37
CA LEU A 206 20.43 -12.37 -13.45
C LEU A 206 20.72 -13.27 -12.25
N ASP A 207 19.68 -13.59 -11.49
CA ASP A 207 19.81 -14.51 -10.36
C ASP A 207 19.51 -15.95 -10.83
N GLU A 208 20.52 -16.82 -10.76
CA GLU A 208 20.51 -18.23 -11.14
C GLU A 208 19.73 -18.53 -12.43
N PRO A 209 20.10 -17.91 -13.57
CA PRO A 209 19.29 -17.97 -14.78
C PRO A 209 19.22 -19.37 -15.43
N THR A 210 20.11 -20.27 -15.04
CA THR A 210 20.22 -21.65 -15.54
C THR A 210 19.51 -22.67 -14.64
N SER A 211 18.99 -22.25 -13.48
CA SER A 211 18.36 -23.14 -12.51
C SER A 211 17.05 -23.70 -13.04
N GLY A 212 16.83 -25.01 -12.88
CA GLY A 212 15.65 -25.71 -13.36
C GLY A 212 15.59 -25.94 -14.88
N LEU A 213 16.66 -25.64 -15.63
CA LEU A 213 16.79 -25.92 -17.06
C LEU A 213 17.64 -27.17 -17.31
N ASP A 214 17.38 -27.86 -18.42
CA ASP A 214 18.30 -28.85 -18.95
C ASP A 214 19.58 -28.19 -19.50
N SER A 215 20.67 -28.94 -19.62
CA SER A 215 21.99 -28.41 -20.00
C SER A 215 21.99 -27.66 -21.34
N ASN A 216 21.23 -28.16 -22.34
CA ASN A 216 21.16 -27.51 -23.65
C ASN A 216 20.38 -26.20 -23.58
N SER A 217 19.26 -26.18 -22.85
CA SER A 217 18.49 -24.95 -22.61
C SER A 217 19.28 -23.90 -21.83
N ALA A 218 20.06 -24.33 -20.83
CA ALA A 218 20.93 -23.46 -20.06
C ALA A 218 22.03 -22.82 -20.94
N ASP A 219 22.72 -23.63 -21.75
CA ASP A 219 23.72 -23.16 -22.71
C ASP A 219 23.11 -22.13 -23.69
N MET A 220 21.94 -22.41 -24.27
CA MET A 220 21.28 -21.49 -25.20
C MET A 220 20.92 -20.14 -24.54
N VAL A 221 20.52 -20.13 -23.27
CA VAL A 221 20.20 -18.89 -22.55
C VAL A 221 21.48 -18.07 -22.31
N VAL A 222 22.56 -18.71 -21.88
CA VAL A 222 23.84 -18.03 -21.62
C VAL A 222 24.48 -17.53 -22.91
N GLU A 223 24.48 -18.33 -23.99
CA GLU A 223 24.96 -17.91 -25.31
C GLU A 223 24.19 -16.69 -25.85
N MET A 224 22.88 -16.66 -25.62
CA MET A 224 22.05 -15.52 -26.00
C MET A 224 22.40 -14.27 -25.18
N ILE A 225 22.59 -14.38 -23.86
CA ILE A 225 23.04 -13.25 -23.03
C ILE A 225 24.41 -12.76 -23.47
N HIS A 226 25.34 -13.68 -23.73
CA HIS A 226 26.66 -13.35 -24.27
C HIS A 226 26.54 -12.57 -25.60
N SER A 227 25.69 -13.04 -26.52
CA SER A 227 25.41 -12.33 -27.78
C SER A 227 24.81 -10.93 -27.57
N LEU A 228 23.94 -10.75 -26.58
CA LEU A 228 23.38 -9.45 -26.20
C LEU A 228 24.45 -8.50 -25.66
N THR A 229 25.33 -8.98 -24.77
CA THR A 229 26.41 -8.14 -24.21
C THR A 229 27.37 -7.62 -25.27
N LYS A 230 27.71 -8.46 -26.27
CA LYS A 230 28.61 -8.07 -27.36
C LYS A 230 27.95 -7.16 -28.40
N SER A 231 26.66 -7.37 -28.72
CA SER A 231 25.96 -6.59 -29.74
C SER A 231 25.41 -5.25 -29.25
N GLN A 232 24.97 -5.17 -27.99
CA GLN A 232 24.29 -3.98 -27.43
C GLN A 232 25.17 -3.16 -26.47
N SER A 233 26.45 -3.52 -26.31
CA SER A 233 27.39 -2.88 -25.37
C SER A 233 26.88 -2.82 -23.91
N CYS A 234 26.04 -3.78 -23.52
CA CYS A 234 25.55 -3.92 -22.14
C CYS A 234 26.44 -4.90 -21.36
N SER A 235 26.53 -4.73 -20.04
CA SER A 235 27.29 -5.64 -19.17
C SER A 235 26.34 -6.59 -18.47
N ALA A 236 26.76 -7.83 -18.21
CA ALA A 236 25.91 -8.82 -17.54
C ALA A 236 26.60 -9.39 -16.30
N ILE A 237 25.83 -9.55 -15.22
CA ILE A 237 26.28 -10.15 -13.97
C ILE A 237 25.27 -11.23 -13.62
N MET A 238 25.73 -12.46 -13.41
CA MET A 238 24.83 -13.54 -13.05
C MET A 238 25.39 -14.46 -11.99
N THR A 239 24.51 -14.92 -11.10
CA THR A 239 24.83 -15.95 -10.12
C THR A 239 24.65 -17.32 -10.78
N LEU A 240 25.59 -18.24 -10.54
CA LEU A 240 25.52 -19.60 -11.07
C LEU A 240 25.63 -20.61 -9.93
N HIS A 241 24.84 -21.67 -10.02
CA HIS A 241 24.92 -22.83 -9.15
C HIS A 241 25.49 -24.00 -9.95
N GLN A 242 26.73 -24.41 -9.66
CA GLN A 242 27.42 -25.55 -10.29
C GLN A 242 27.36 -25.55 -11.84
N PRO A 243 28.00 -24.56 -12.52
CA PRO A 243 28.01 -24.53 -13.97
C PRO A 243 28.93 -25.60 -14.58
N SER A 244 28.59 -26.06 -15.79
CA SER A 244 29.49 -26.90 -16.57
C SER A 244 30.76 -26.12 -16.96
N ALA A 245 31.87 -26.82 -17.19
CA ALA A 245 33.11 -26.20 -17.64
C ALA A 245 32.93 -25.40 -18.95
N LYS A 246 32.10 -25.91 -19.87
CA LYS A 246 31.73 -25.22 -21.12
C LYS A 246 31.06 -23.88 -20.82
N LEU A 247 30.10 -23.87 -19.90
CA LEU A 247 29.34 -22.68 -19.54
C LEU A 247 30.21 -21.66 -18.80
N LEU A 248 31.09 -22.10 -17.89
CA LEU A 248 32.03 -21.22 -17.19
C LEU A 248 32.96 -20.48 -18.18
N ASN A 249 33.42 -21.16 -19.23
CA ASN A 249 34.31 -20.58 -20.24
C ASN A 249 33.64 -19.53 -21.16
N MET A 250 32.31 -19.36 -21.08
CA MET A 250 31.61 -18.27 -21.79
C MET A 250 31.71 -16.92 -21.08
N PHE A 251 32.21 -16.89 -19.84
CA PHE A 251 32.33 -15.67 -19.04
C PHE A 251 33.70 -15.02 -19.20
N ASP A 252 33.72 -13.69 -19.20
CA ASP A 252 34.97 -12.94 -19.17
C ASP A 252 35.61 -13.02 -17.78
N LYS A 253 34.80 -12.82 -16.73
CA LYS A 253 35.25 -12.77 -15.32
C LYS A 253 34.43 -13.66 -14.40
N VAL A 254 35.04 -14.10 -13.32
CA VAL A 254 34.39 -14.86 -12.24
C VAL A 254 34.71 -14.23 -10.88
N ILE A 255 33.70 -14.20 -10.01
CA ILE A 255 33.78 -13.83 -8.59
C ILE A 255 33.39 -15.08 -7.79
N LEU A 256 34.35 -15.64 -7.06
CA LEU A 256 34.16 -16.75 -6.14
C LEU A 256 33.90 -16.21 -4.73
N LEU A 257 32.75 -16.57 -4.15
CA LEU A 257 32.29 -16.06 -2.88
C LEU A 257 32.11 -17.21 -1.87
N SER A 258 32.61 -17.03 -0.65
CA SER A 258 32.36 -17.95 0.47
C SER A 258 32.17 -17.18 1.77
N GLY A 259 31.10 -17.50 2.53
CA GLY A 259 30.84 -16.88 3.84
C GLY A 259 30.71 -15.34 3.83
N GLY A 260 30.32 -14.74 2.71
CA GLY A 260 30.23 -13.29 2.53
C GLY A 260 31.57 -12.60 2.20
N GLU A 261 32.62 -13.37 1.89
CA GLU A 261 33.97 -12.89 1.54
C GLU A 261 34.36 -13.37 0.14
N ILE A 262 35.18 -12.58 -0.56
CA ILE A 262 35.71 -12.96 -1.87
C ILE A 262 36.91 -13.90 -1.66
N VAL A 263 36.87 -15.02 -2.37
CA VAL A 263 37.95 -16.01 -2.43
C VAL A 263 38.80 -15.81 -3.69
N TYR A 264 38.17 -15.38 -4.79
CA TYR A 264 38.86 -14.99 -6.02
C TYR A 264 37.97 -14.06 -6.83
N GLN A 265 38.57 -13.07 -7.49
CA GLN A 265 37.90 -12.29 -8.52
C GLN A 265 38.91 -11.94 -9.62
N GLY A 266 38.58 -12.28 -10.85
CA GLY A 266 39.46 -12.09 -12.00
C GLY A 266 38.95 -12.75 -13.27
N TRP A 267 39.82 -12.87 -14.27
CA TRP A 267 39.53 -13.56 -15.54
C TRP A 267 39.29 -15.06 -15.31
N VAL A 268 38.35 -15.63 -16.06
CA VAL A 268 38.07 -17.08 -16.00
C VAL A 268 39.28 -17.90 -16.42
N SER A 269 40.03 -17.47 -17.44
CA SER A 269 41.24 -18.16 -17.92
C SER A 269 42.35 -18.27 -16.87
N ALA A 270 42.41 -17.31 -15.93
CA ALA A 270 43.46 -17.25 -14.90
C ALA A 270 43.10 -18.01 -13.61
N VAL A 271 41.84 -18.41 -13.42
CA VAL A 271 41.38 -18.98 -12.14
C VAL A 271 42.11 -20.29 -11.79
N VAL A 272 42.30 -21.17 -12.78
CA VAL A 272 42.96 -22.47 -12.55
C VAL A 272 44.44 -22.29 -12.21
N GLY A 273 45.12 -21.36 -12.88
CA GLY A 273 46.51 -21.01 -12.58
C GLY A 273 46.66 -20.43 -11.17
N TYR A 274 45.81 -19.47 -10.80
CA TYR A 274 45.82 -18.86 -9.47
C TYR A 274 45.70 -19.90 -8.34
N PHE A 275 44.72 -20.81 -8.42
CA PHE A 275 44.56 -21.85 -7.40
C PHE A 275 45.72 -22.86 -7.40
N GLY A 276 46.33 -23.13 -8.56
CA GLY A 276 47.56 -23.91 -8.65
C GLY A 276 48.73 -23.27 -7.91
N ASP A 277 48.93 -21.96 -8.08
CA ASP A 277 50.03 -21.20 -7.46
C ASP A 277 49.92 -21.15 -5.92
N ILE A 278 48.69 -21.12 -5.38
CA ILE A 278 48.44 -21.15 -3.93
C ILE A 278 48.36 -22.57 -3.35
N GLY A 279 48.70 -23.60 -4.13
CA GLY A 279 48.83 -24.99 -3.66
C GLY A 279 47.56 -25.86 -3.78
N TYR A 280 46.55 -25.41 -4.53
CA TYR A 280 45.30 -26.13 -4.78
C TYR A 280 45.08 -26.38 -6.30
N PRO A 281 45.93 -27.19 -6.96
CA PRO A 281 45.78 -27.46 -8.39
C PRO A 281 44.51 -28.28 -8.64
N CYS A 282 43.71 -27.84 -9.62
CA CYS A 282 42.54 -28.58 -10.07
C CYS A 282 42.97 -29.92 -10.71
N PRO A 283 42.42 -31.07 -10.27
CA PRO A 283 42.74 -32.36 -10.85
C PRO A 283 42.41 -32.45 -12.35
N PRO A 284 43.18 -33.22 -13.14
CA PRO A 284 42.91 -33.38 -14.56
C PRO A 284 41.56 -34.10 -14.76
N ARG A 285 40.74 -33.58 -15.69
CA ARG A 285 39.38 -34.07 -16.03
C ARG A 285 38.29 -33.78 -14.99
N GLU A 286 38.59 -33.04 -13.93
CA GLU A 286 37.58 -32.50 -13.04
C GLU A 286 37.02 -31.18 -13.58
N ASN A 287 35.75 -30.88 -13.30
CA ASN A 287 35.17 -29.59 -13.65
C ASN A 287 35.72 -28.52 -12.71
N PRO A 288 36.43 -27.49 -13.21
CA PRO A 288 37.02 -26.46 -12.35
C PRO A 288 35.99 -25.76 -11.47
N ALA A 289 34.77 -25.55 -11.99
CA ALA A 289 33.71 -24.91 -11.22
C ALA A 289 33.32 -25.73 -9.98
N ASP A 290 33.18 -27.05 -10.14
CA ASP A 290 32.79 -27.94 -9.04
C ASP A 290 33.92 -28.05 -8.02
N TYR A 291 35.16 -28.24 -8.49
CA TYR A 291 36.35 -28.29 -7.63
C TYR A 291 36.48 -27.05 -6.74
N PHE A 292 36.34 -25.84 -7.31
CA PHE A 292 36.46 -24.61 -6.52
C PHE A 292 35.28 -24.38 -5.57
N ILE A 293 34.06 -24.78 -5.95
CA ILE A 293 32.90 -24.73 -5.05
C ILE A 293 33.15 -25.64 -3.84
N ASP A 294 33.60 -26.87 -4.05
CA ASP A 294 33.89 -27.82 -2.97
C ASP A 294 35.02 -27.32 -2.08
N LEU A 295 36.08 -26.80 -2.68
CA LEU A 295 37.22 -26.22 -1.96
C LEU A 295 36.78 -25.09 -1.01
N MET A 296 35.88 -24.22 -1.46
CA MET A 296 35.45 -23.05 -0.67
C MET A 296 34.18 -23.27 0.16
N THR A 297 33.60 -24.49 0.15
CA THR A 297 32.40 -24.80 0.94
C THR A 297 32.74 -24.97 2.43
N ILE A 298 31.95 -24.33 3.29
CA ILE A 298 32.01 -24.47 4.74
C ILE A 298 31.12 -25.67 5.14
N ASP A 299 31.69 -26.66 5.83
CA ASP A 299 30.98 -27.88 6.20
C ASP A 299 30.41 -27.76 7.63
N TYR A 300 29.08 -27.74 7.73
CA TYR A 300 28.36 -27.61 9.00
C TYR A 300 27.99 -28.97 9.64
N ARG A 301 28.40 -30.11 9.07
CA ARG A 301 27.96 -31.45 9.52
C ARG A 301 28.54 -31.85 10.88
N SER A 302 29.75 -31.42 11.22
CA SER A 302 30.36 -31.64 12.53
C SER A 302 31.15 -30.41 12.99
N PRO A 303 31.28 -30.17 14.31
CA PRO A 303 32.06 -29.04 14.84
C PRO A 303 33.51 -29.03 14.37
N GLU A 304 34.15 -30.21 14.29
CA GLU A 304 35.53 -30.37 13.81
C GLU A 304 35.67 -29.95 12.35
N LYS A 305 34.80 -30.44 11.46
CA LYS A 305 34.82 -30.08 10.03
C LYS A 305 34.47 -28.61 9.79
N LEU A 306 33.64 -28.03 10.65
CA LEU A 306 33.31 -26.62 10.61
C LEU A 306 34.56 -25.78 10.89
N GLU A 307 35.32 -26.11 11.91
CA GLU A 307 36.57 -25.42 12.25
C GLU A 307 37.63 -25.58 11.15
N GLU A 308 37.84 -26.80 10.65
CA GLU A 308 38.76 -27.09 9.54
C GLU A 308 38.39 -26.31 8.26
N SER A 309 37.11 -26.33 7.88
CA SER A 309 36.64 -25.64 6.68
C SER A 309 36.68 -24.11 6.82
N HIS A 310 36.41 -23.57 8.02
CA HIS A 310 36.60 -22.14 8.31
C HIS A 310 38.07 -21.72 8.20
N ALA A 311 38.99 -22.51 8.77
CA ALA A 311 40.42 -22.24 8.68
C ALA A 311 40.89 -22.23 7.22
N ARG A 312 40.46 -23.23 6.43
CA ARG A 312 40.76 -23.31 4.99
C ARG A 312 40.24 -22.08 4.22
N VAL A 313 38.97 -21.72 4.39
CA VAL A 313 38.39 -20.55 3.70
C VAL A 313 39.10 -19.25 4.12
N SER A 314 39.45 -19.10 5.40
CA SER A 314 40.21 -17.93 5.89
C SER A 314 41.58 -17.81 5.20
N ILE A 315 42.29 -18.91 5.01
CA ILE A 315 43.58 -18.94 4.28
C ILE A 315 43.37 -18.49 2.83
N LEU A 316 42.36 -19.03 2.14
CA LEU A 316 42.07 -18.68 0.75
C LEU A 316 41.70 -17.19 0.60
N THR A 317 40.85 -16.66 1.47
CA THR A 317 40.47 -15.24 1.48
C THR A 317 41.68 -14.33 1.76
N GLN A 318 42.56 -14.72 2.68
CA GLN A 318 43.77 -13.94 2.99
C GLN A 318 44.77 -13.96 1.82
N ALA A 319 44.94 -15.11 1.17
CA ALA A 319 45.76 -15.23 -0.04
C ALA A 319 45.26 -14.29 -1.14
N TYR A 320 43.94 -14.25 -1.36
CA TYR A 320 43.35 -13.35 -2.35
C TYR A 320 43.49 -11.88 -1.99
N ARG A 321 43.29 -11.50 -0.72
CA ARG A 321 43.50 -10.11 -0.27
C ARG A 321 44.93 -9.63 -0.55
N THR A 322 45.91 -10.50 -0.33
CA THR A 322 47.32 -10.20 -0.62
C THR A 322 47.56 -10.06 -2.11
N HIS A 323 47.00 -10.96 -2.91
CA HIS A 323 47.09 -10.92 -4.38
C HIS A 323 46.43 -9.67 -4.97
N ALA A 324 45.24 -9.29 -4.48
CA ALA A 324 44.51 -8.09 -4.91
C ALA A 324 45.28 -6.81 -4.59
N GLN A 325 45.92 -6.71 -3.41
CA GLN A 325 46.76 -5.58 -3.03
C GLN A 325 47.99 -5.43 -3.95
N GLN A 326 48.61 -6.55 -4.34
CA GLN A 326 49.73 -6.54 -5.29
C GLN A 326 49.30 -6.01 -6.67
N LEU A 327 48.12 -6.43 -7.13
CA LEU A 327 47.52 -5.97 -8.39
C LEU A 327 47.13 -4.48 -8.37
N ASP A 328 46.74 -3.92 -7.22
CA ASP A 328 46.41 -2.49 -7.09
C ASP A 328 47.67 -1.61 -6.94
N SER A 329 48.76 -2.14 -6.37
CA SER A 329 50.01 -1.40 -6.10
C SER A 329 50.93 -1.24 -7.32
N THR A 330 50.81 -2.14 -8.29
CA THR A 330 51.47 -1.99 -9.59
C THR A 330 50.57 -1.16 -10.48
N ASP A 331 50.99 0.03 -10.91
CA ASP A 331 50.26 0.91 -11.85
C ASP A 331 50.16 0.31 -13.27
N ASN A 332 50.21 -1.03 -13.38
CA ASN A 332 49.78 -1.81 -14.52
C ASN A 332 48.25 -1.87 -14.55
N ARG A 333 47.61 -0.70 -14.73
CA ARG A 333 46.23 -0.61 -15.22
C ARG A 333 46.02 -1.46 -16.49
N ALA A 334 47.10 -1.74 -17.22
CA ALA A 334 47.14 -2.61 -18.40
C ALA A 334 46.96 -4.12 -18.11
N MET A 335 47.25 -4.66 -16.92
CA MET A 335 47.19 -6.12 -16.68
C MET A 335 45.78 -6.63 -16.34
N TYR A 336 44.92 -5.76 -15.81
CA TYR A 336 43.47 -6.03 -15.76
C TYR A 336 42.78 -5.86 -17.12
N ASP A 337 43.45 -5.27 -18.11
CA ASP A 337 42.91 -4.85 -19.41
C ASP A 337 43.51 -5.64 -20.59
N SER A 338 44.65 -6.29 -20.40
CA SER A 338 45.30 -7.13 -21.40
C SER A 338 44.66 -8.51 -21.44
N ARG A 339 43.82 -8.75 -22.45
CA ARG A 339 43.42 -10.10 -22.85
C ARG A 339 44.69 -10.98 -22.99
N PRO A 340 44.70 -12.22 -22.49
CA PRO A 340 45.75 -13.16 -22.85
C PRO A 340 45.81 -13.28 -24.38
N LYS A 341 47.02 -13.29 -24.96
CA LYS A 341 47.19 -13.60 -26.39
C LYS A 341 46.93 -15.10 -26.57
N ASP A 342 45.84 -15.45 -27.25
CA ASP A 342 45.52 -16.84 -27.56
C ASP A 342 46.50 -17.41 -28.59
N GLU A 343 47.47 -18.21 -28.15
CA GLU A 343 48.41 -18.96 -29.02
C GLU A 343 47.83 -20.30 -29.54
N HIS A 344 46.52 -20.56 -29.40
CA HIS A 344 45.95 -21.90 -29.63
C HIS A 344 44.73 -21.99 -30.58
N ASN A 345 44.54 -21.04 -31.50
CA ASN A 345 43.47 -21.14 -32.49
C ASN A 345 43.92 -20.82 -33.92
N SER A 346 44.83 -21.66 -34.46
CA SER A 346 45.34 -21.60 -35.83
C SER A 346 44.54 -22.44 -36.84
N GLN A 347 43.25 -22.72 -36.60
CA GLN A 347 42.45 -23.59 -37.49
C GLN A 347 41.14 -23.00 -38.04
N ASN A 348 40.84 -21.71 -37.88
CA ASN A 348 39.70 -21.10 -38.61
C ASN A 348 39.97 -19.64 -39.03
N PRO A 349 40.52 -19.39 -40.24
CA PRO A 349 40.83 -18.05 -40.71
C PRO A 349 39.62 -17.22 -41.18
N GLU A 350 38.40 -17.77 -41.18
CA GLU A 350 37.22 -17.10 -41.74
C GLU A 350 36.41 -16.28 -40.72
N VAL A 351 36.58 -16.51 -39.42
CA VAL A 351 35.82 -15.76 -38.37
C VAL A 351 36.45 -14.40 -38.05
N TYR A 352 37.74 -14.21 -38.33
CA TYR A 352 38.48 -12.99 -37.98
C TYR A 352 38.52 -11.94 -39.09
N LYS A 353 38.10 -12.25 -40.32
CA LYS A 353 38.06 -11.27 -41.42
C LYS A 353 36.94 -10.23 -41.30
N PHE A 354 35.91 -10.49 -40.49
CA PHE A 354 34.84 -9.51 -40.21
C PHE A 354 35.16 -8.53 -39.07
N GLN A 355 36.16 -8.83 -38.23
CA GLN A 355 36.50 -7.99 -37.07
C GLN A 355 37.44 -6.83 -37.43
N ASP A 356 38.39 -7.02 -38.34
CA ASP A 356 39.31 -5.95 -38.75
C ASP A 356 38.65 -4.93 -39.71
N ALA A 357 37.63 -5.33 -40.47
CA ALA A 357 36.86 -4.43 -41.33
C ALA A 357 35.93 -3.49 -40.53
N ALA A 358 35.40 -3.95 -39.39
CA ALA A 358 34.52 -3.14 -38.53
C ALA A 358 35.31 -2.19 -37.61
N TYR A 359 36.55 -2.53 -37.25
CA TYR A 359 37.42 -1.69 -36.43
C TYR A 359 38.17 -0.62 -37.25
N GLY A 360 38.48 -0.90 -38.52
CA GLY A 360 39.07 0.07 -39.45
C GLY A 360 38.10 1.20 -39.85
N SER A 361 36.82 0.89 -40.04
CA SER A 361 35.82 1.89 -40.48
C SER A 361 35.39 2.89 -39.38
N ALA A 362 35.78 2.67 -38.12
CA ALA A 362 35.51 3.59 -37.02
C ALA A 362 36.60 4.67 -36.85
N LYS A 363 37.77 4.50 -37.46
CA LYS A 363 38.89 5.45 -37.38
C LYS A 363 38.83 6.58 -38.41
N ASP A 364 38.13 6.37 -39.53
CA ASP A 364 38.02 7.38 -40.60
C ASP A 364 36.88 8.40 -40.36
N LEU A 365 36.23 8.38 -39.18
CA LEU A 365 35.13 9.27 -38.81
C LEU A 365 35.48 10.25 -37.66
N GLU A 366 36.73 10.29 -37.19
CA GLU A 366 37.19 11.26 -36.17
C GLU A 366 37.68 12.60 -36.78
N GLY A 367 37.19 12.95 -37.96
CA GLY A 367 37.36 14.26 -38.57
C GLY A 367 36.08 15.09 -38.54
N GLY A 368 35.77 15.70 -37.39
CA GLY A 368 34.85 16.85 -37.29
C GLY A 368 33.37 16.63 -37.63
N SER A 369 32.53 16.38 -36.62
CA SER A 369 31.22 17.03 -36.40
C SER A 369 30.41 16.27 -35.34
N HIS A 370 29.67 17.02 -34.53
CA HIS A 370 28.87 16.53 -33.40
C HIS A 370 27.98 15.30 -33.72
N LEU A 371 28.17 14.22 -32.95
CA LEU A 371 27.30 13.03 -32.95
C LEU A 371 25.82 13.39 -32.65
N PRO A 372 24.84 12.97 -33.48
CA PRO A 372 23.41 13.31 -33.30
C PRO A 372 22.73 12.64 -32.09
N GLY A 373 23.34 11.61 -31.47
CA GLY A 373 22.71 10.81 -30.40
C GLY A 373 22.82 11.37 -28.99
N GLN A 374 23.81 12.21 -28.70
CA GLN A 374 24.09 12.69 -27.34
C GLN A 374 23.05 13.70 -26.85
N LYS A 375 22.52 14.54 -27.75
CA LYS A 375 21.43 15.49 -27.44
C LYS A 375 20.12 14.78 -27.09
N HIS A 376 19.87 13.58 -27.64
CA HIS A 376 18.66 12.80 -27.34
C HIS A 376 18.73 12.22 -25.92
N LEU A 377 19.90 11.68 -25.51
CA LEU A 377 20.14 11.14 -24.17
C LEU A 377 20.13 12.22 -23.07
N GLU A 378 20.70 13.41 -23.32
CA GLU A 378 20.64 14.53 -22.37
C GLU A 378 19.23 15.14 -22.23
N LYS A 379 18.43 15.14 -23.29
CA LYS A 379 17.03 15.59 -23.23
C LYS A 379 16.18 14.61 -22.41
N HIS A 380 16.45 13.30 -22.53
CA HIS A 380 15.77 12.25 -21.75
C HIS A 380 16.13 12.34 -20.26
N SER A 381 17.41 12.55 -19.90
CA SER A 381 17.82 12.68 -18.48
C SER A 381 17.19 13.89 -17.79
N ARG A 382 16.94 15.00 -18.51
CA ARG A 382 16.23 16.17 -18.00
C ARG A 382 14.71 15.97 -17.87
N LEU A 383 14.09 15.08 -18.65
CA LEU A 383 12.65 14.79 -18.60
C LEU A 383 12.26 13.87 -17.42
N PHE A 384 13.14 12.93 -17.04
CA PHE A 384 12.91 12.04 -15.87
C PHE A 384 13.02 12.75 -14.51
N LYS A 385 13.46 14.02 -14.46
CA LYS A 385 13.55 14.82 -13.22
C LYS A 385 12.19 15.15 -12.57
N ARG A 386 11.03 14.78 -13.15
CA ARG A 386 9.71 15.25 -12.67
C ARG A 386 8.68 14.18 -12.27
N SER A 387 8.94 12.88 -12.41
CA SER A 387 7.98 11.84 -12.00
C SER A 387 8.67 10.51 -11.68
N ALA A 388 8.41 9.93 -10.50
CA ALA A 388 8.93 8.62 -10.09
C ALA A 388 8.37 7.44 -10.92
N PHE A 389 7.37 7.67 -11.78
CA PHE A 389 6.76 6.65 -12.63
C PHE A 389 6.78 7.10 -14.11
N PRO A 390 6.98 6.18 -15.08
CA PRO A 390 7.05 6.54 -16.49
C PRO A 390 5.74 7.12 -17.04
N ASN A 391 4.60 6.51 -16.68
CA ASN A 391 3.29 6.80 -17.26
C ASN A 391 2.37 7.62 -16.33
N SER A 392 1.32 8.21 -16.92
CA SER A 392 0.24 8.82 -16.14
C SER A 392 -0.66 7.75 -15.51
N TRP A 393 -1.32 8.07 -14.40
CA TRP A 393 -2.15 7.11 -13.68
C TRP A 393 -3.25 6.49 -14.54
N PHE A 394 -3.93 7.30 -15.38
CA PHE A 394 -5.00 6.81 -16.26
C PHE A 394 -4.46 5.90 -17.37
N HIS A 395 -3.27 6.18 -17.89
CA HIS A 395 -2.65 5.36 -18.92
C HIS A 395 -2.16 4.03 -18.33
N GLU A 396 -1.55 4.06 -17.14
CA GLU A 396 -1.22 2.84 -16.38
C GLU A 396 -2.48 1.98 -16.15
N PHE A 397 -3.56 2.60 -15.66
CA PHE A 397 -4.82 1.92 -15.41
C PHE A 397 -5.38 1.26 -16.69
N GLY A 398 -5.39 1.97 -17.82
CA GLY A 398 -5.90 1.44 -19.09
C GLY A 398 -5.11 0.23 -19.58
N ILE A 399 -3.77 0.27 -19.51
CA ILE A 399 -2.92 -0.85 -19.89
C ILE A 399 -3.17 -2.07 -18.99
N LEU A 400 -3.15 -1.85 -17.66
CA LEU A 400 -3.34 -2.91 -16.68
C LEU A 400 -4.75 -3.53 -16.76
N ALA A 401 -5.77 -2.69 -16.97
CA ALA A 401 -7.14 -3.14 -17.16
C ALA A 401 -7.28 -3.99 -18.44
N ARG A 402 -6.69 -3.55 -19.56
CA ARG A 402 -6.68 -4.33 -20.81
C ARG A 402 -5.96 -5.67 -20.63
N ARG A 403 -4.78 -5.65 -20.01
CA ARG A 403 -3.98 -6.85 -19.71
C ARG A 403 -4.79 -7.85 -18.89
N TYR A 404 -5.39 -7.38 -17.80
CA TYR A 404 -6.16 -8.23 -16.90
C TYR A 404 -7.47 -8.72 -17.55
N TRP A 405 -8.13 -7.89 -18.36
CA TRP A 405 -9.32 -8.29 -19.13
C TRP A 405 -9.03 -9.46 -20.08
N VAL A 406 -7.95 -9.35 -20.86
CA VAL A 406 -7.52 -10.42 -21.78
C VAL A 406 -7.15 -11.68 -21.00
N SER A 407 -6.47 -11.54 -19.88
CA SER A 407 -6.12 -12.66 -19.00
C SER A 407 -7.36 -13.40 -18.48
N GLN A 408 -8.36 -12.65 -17.98
CA GLN A 408 -9.61 -13.22 -17.47
C GLN A 408 -10.45 -13.88 -18.56
N MET A 409 -10.62 -13.24 -19.72
CA MET A 409 -11.38 -13.80 -20.85
C MET A 409 -10.80 -15.13 -21.36
N ARG A 410 -9.49 -15.33 -21.21
CA ARG A 410 -8.81 -16.56 -21.64
C ARG A 410 -8.79 -17.65 -20.59
N ASN A 411 -9.22 -17.36 -19.37
CA ASN A 411 -9.40 -18.38 -18.34
C ASN A 411 -10.74 -19.12 -18.56
N VAL A 412 -10.76 -19.94 -19.62
CA VAL A 412 -11.96 -20.66 -20.07
C VAL A 412 -12.48 -21.61 -18.99
N VAL A 413 -11.59 -22.24 -18.22
CA VAL A 413 -11.99 -23.16 -17.14
C VAL A 413 -12.79 -22.42 -16.06
N TYR A 414 -12.29 -21.25 -15.64
CA TYR A 414 -13.00 -20.40 -14.68
C TYR A 414 -14.34 -19.91 -15.23
N LEU A 415 -14.38 -19.39 -16.47
CA LEU A 415 -15.60 -18.86 -17.06
C LEU A 415 -16.66 -19.95 -17.33
N ALA A 416 -16.23 -21.11 -17.82
CA ALA A 416 -17.11 -22.26 -18.05
C ALA A 416 -17.64 -22.82 -16.73
N GLY A 417 -16.79 -22.92 -15.70
CA GLY A 417 -17.21 -23.34 -14.36
C GLY A 417 -18.25 -22.38 -13.78
N LEU A 418 -18.00 -21.07 -13.86
CA LEU A 418 -18.92 -20.03 -13.37
C LEU A 418 -20.27 -20.06 -14.12
N GLY A 419 -20.23 -20.15 -15.46
CA GLY A 419 -21.44 -20.23 -16.28
C GLY A 419 -22.25 -21.50 -16.03
N GLY A 420 -21.59 -22.66 -16.02
CA GLY A 420 -22.22 -23.96 -15.78
C GLY A 420 -22.85 -24.06 -14.39
N GLN A 421 -22.12 -23.64 -13.35
CA GLN A 421 -22.63 -23.62 -11.98
C GLN A 421 -23.86 -22.69 -11.86
N THR A 422 -23.79 -21.50 -12.47
CA THR A 422 -24.90 -20.54 -12.47
C THR A 422 -26.14 -21.09 -13.16
N LEU A 423 -25.99 -21.75 -14.31
CA LEU A 423 -27.10 -22.36 -15.05
C LEU A 423 -27.76 -23.47 -14.25
N ILE A 424 -26.97 -24.38 -13.66
CA ILE A 424 -27.49 -25.48 -12.84
C ILE A 424 -28.28 -24.93 -11.65
N MET A 425 -27.73 -23.93 -10.95
CA MET A 425 -28.38 -23.35 -9.78
C MET A 425 -29.60 -22.50 -10.14
N PHE A 426 -29.61 -21.87 -11.31
CA PHE A 426 -30.79 -21.20 -11.85
C PHE A 426 -31.96 -22.18 -12.03
N LEU A 427 -31.72 -23.32 -12.67
CA LEU A 427 -32.75 -24.33 -12.87
C LEU A 427 -33.18 -24.93 -11.54
N LEU A 428 -32.23 -25.29 -10.67
CA LEU A 428 -32.54 -25.91 -9.39
C LEU A 428 -33.39 -24.99 -8.50
N ILE A 429 -32.95 -23.75 -8.26
CA ILE A 429 -33.70 -22.79 -7.43
C ILE A 429 -35.04 -22.45 -8.11
N GLY A 430 -35.00 -22.19 -9.40
CA GLY A 430 -36.15 -21.80 -10.21
C GLY A 430 -37.30 -22.81 -10.17
N PHE A 431 -36.99 -24.09 -10.41
CA PHE A 431 -37.99 -25.16 -10.40
C PHE A 431 -38.39 -25.61 -9.00
N THR A 432 -37.49 -25.50 -8.00
CA THR A 432 -37.85 -25.83 -6.59
C THR A 432 -38.90 -24.86 -6.04
N TYR A 433 -38.82 -23.58 -6.40
CA TYR A 433 -39.75 -22.53 -5.95
C TYR A 433 -40.66 -22.05 -7.10
N PHE A 434 -40.98 -22.94 -8.04
CA PHE A 434 -41.72 -22.57 -9.25
C PHE A 434 -43.10 -22.00 -8.91
N GLN A 435 -43.41 -20.81 -9.46
CA GLN A 435 -44.69 -20.12 -9.35
C GLN A 435 -45.36 -20.20 -7.96
N MET A 436 -44.75 -19.58 -6.95
CA MET A 436 -45.29 -19.61 -5.60
C MET A 436 -46.62 -18.86 -5.48
N GLY A 437 -47.62 -19.50 -4.86
CA GLY A 437 -48.91 -18.90 -4.53
C GLY A 437 -48.88 -17.90 -3.35
N THR A 438 -50.06 -17.67 -2.77
CA THR A 438 -50.30 -16.77 -1.62
C THR A 438 -50.85 -17.52 -0.40
N ASP A 439 -50.50 -18.80 -0.25
CA ASP A 439 -50.87 -19.62 0.90
C ASP A 439 -49.91 -19.40 2.08
N GLY A 440 -50.29 -19.84 3.29
CA GLY A 440 -49.43 -19.76 4.48
C GLY A 440 -48.06 -20.43 4.29
N ALA A 441 -48.00 -21.56 3.57
CA ALA A 441 -46.73 -22.22 3.22
C ALA A 441 -45.86 -21.38 2.26
N SER A 442 -46.48 -20.56 1.41
CA SER A 442 -45.77 -19.67 0.49
C SER A 442 -44.98 -18.58 1.20
N ILE A 443 -45.36 -18.19 2.42
CA ILE A 443 -44.61 -17.23 3.25
C ILE A 443 -43.22 -17.81 3.59
N GLN A 444 -43.18 -19.04 4.11
CA GLN A 444 -41.94 -19.71 4.46
C GLN A 444 -41.07 -19.98 3.23
N ASN A 445 -41.69 -20.39 2.11
CA ASN A 445 -40.99 -20.59 0.84
C ASN A 445 -40.36 -19.30 0.30
N ARG A 446 -41.08 -18.16 0.35
CA ARG A 446 -40.52 -16.85 -0.05
C ARG A 446 -39.36 -16.42 0.86
N ILE A 447 -39.48 -16.59 2.18
CA ILE A 447 -38.40 -16.29 3.13
C ILE A 447 -37.15 -17.13 2.82
N GLY A 448 -37.34 -18.44 2.65
CA GLY A 448 -36.27 -19.38 2.33
C GLY A 448 -35.58 -19.05 1.01
N LEU A 449 -36.36 -18.82 -0.06
CA LEU A 449 -35.87 -18.45 -1.38
C LEU A 449 -35.02 -17.17 -1.34
N LEU A 450 -35.55 -16.09 -0.76
CA LEU A 450 -34.88 -14.79 -0.73
C LEU A 450 -33.54 -14.84 0.02
N TYR A 451 -33.52 -15.56 1.15
CA TYR A 451 -32.30 -15.74 1.92
C TYR A 451 -31.28 -16.63 1.20
N PHE A 452 -31.73 -17.74 0.61
CA PHE A 452 -30.88 -18.65 -0.15
C PHE A 452 -30.28 -17.97 -1.39
N LEU A 453 -31.07 -17.16 -2.10
CA LEU A 453 -30.61 -16.41 -3.26
C LEU A 453 -29.50 -15.41 -2.91
N LEU A 454 -29.63 -14.70 -1.78
CA LEU A 454 -28.57 -13.79 -1.30
C LEU A 454 -27.32 -14.54 -0.86
N MET A 455 -27.46 -15.69 -0.19
CA MET A 455 -26.34 -16.54 0.18
C MET A 455 -25.60 -17.05 -1.06
N TYR A 456 -26.33 -17.56 -2.04
CA TYR A 456 -25.77 -18.12 -3.26
C TYR A 456 -25.14 -17.06 -4.17
N THR A 457 -25.68 -15.84 -4.23
CA THR A 457 -25.12 -14.78 -5.09
C THR A 457 -23.82 -14.17 -4.53
N THR A 458 -23.47 -14.45 -3.28
CA THR A 458 -22.33 -13.81 -2.59
C THR A 458 -21.17 -14.78 -2.34
N PHE A 459 -21.46 -16.03 -1.96
CA PHE A 459 -20.42 -17.02 -1.63
C PHE A 459 -19.48 -17.37 -2.82
N PRO A 460 -19.99 -17.65 -4.04
CA PRO A 460 -19.16 -17.95 -5.21
C PRO A 460 -18.32 -16.77 -5.70
N ILE A 461 -18.60 -15.54 -5.25
CA ILE A 461 -17.78 -14.37 -5.57
C ILE A 461 -16.52 -14.34 -4.69
N VAL A 462 -16.66 -14.68 -3.40
CA VAL A 462 -15.56 -14.51 -2.45
C VAL A 462 -14.44 -15.51 -2.67
N MET A 463 -14.75 -16.79 -2.89
CA MET A 463 -13.71 -17.83 -3.01
C MET A 463 -12.72 -17.58 -4.15
N PRO A 464 -13.15 -17.40 -5.42
CA PRO A 464 -12.20 -17.19 -6.51
C PRO A 464 -11.45 -15.86 -6.38
N LEU A 465 -12.08 -14.85 -5.78
CA LEU A 465 -11.50 -13.53 -5.64
C LEU A 465 -10.39 -13.45 -4.59
N LEU A 466 -10.39 -14.33 -3.58
CA LEU A 466 -9.28 -14.44 -2.63
C LEU A 466 -7.98 -14.81 -3.35
N GLN A 467 -8.06 -15.73 -4.29
CA GLN A 467 -6.92 -16.25 -5.05
C GLN A 467 -6.31 -15.19 -5.96
N VAL A 468 -7.14 -14.36 -6.61
CA VAL A 468 -6.72 -13.34 -7.59
C VAL A 468 -5.62 -12.43 -7.05
N LEU A 469 -5.79 -11.85 -5.86
CA LEU A 469 -4.81 -10.90 -5.32
C LEU A 469 -3.56 -11.62 -4.79
N ILE A 470 -3.74 -12.80 -4.20
CA ILE A 470 -2.64 -13.58 -3.61
C ILE A 470 -1.70 -14.08 -4.69
N GLU A 471 -2.22 -14.68 -5.76
CA GLU A 471 -1.40 -15.22 -6.87
C GLU A 471 -0.66 -14.12 -7.63
N ASN A 472 -1.35 -13.02 -7.94
CA ASN A 472 -0.76 -11.96 -8.73
C ASN A 472 0.12 -11.00 -7.92
N ARG A 473 0.16 -11.14 -6.57
CA ARG A 473 0.96 -10.29 -5.68
C ARG A 473 2.45 -10.40 -5.99
N ALA A 474 2.95 -11.61 -6.26
CA ALA A 474 4.37 -11.83 -6.55
C ALA A 474 4.79 -11.07 -7.83
N ILE A 475 4.01 -11.22 -8.91
CA ILE A 475 4.21 -10.49 -10.17
C ILE A 475 4.15 -8.98 -9.93
N MET A 476 3.15 -8.51 -9.18
CA MET A 476 2.99 -7.09 -8.87
C MET A 476 4.17 -6.53 -8.08
N LEU A 477 4.65 -7.24 -7.05
CA LEU A 477 5.79 -6.80 -6.24
C LEU A 477 7.07 -6.73 -7.07
N ARG A 478 7.30 -7.70 -7.95
CA ARG A 478 8.41 -7.68 -8.91
C ARG A 478 8.35 -6.48 -9.84
N GLU A 479 7.23 -6.30 -10.56
CA GLU A 479 7.05 -5.18 -11.51
C GLU A 479 7.18 -3.82 -10.80
N ARG A 480 6.74 -3.71 -9.54
CA ARG A 480 6.89 -2.50 -8.73
C ARG A 480 8.32 -2.26 -8.25
N ALA A 481 9.10 -3.31 -7.99
CA ALA A 481 10.51 -3.17 -7.61
C ALA A 481 11.32 -2.47 -8.72
N SER A 482 10.93 -2.70 -9.98
CA SER A 482 11.46 -2.02 -11.18
C SER A 482 10.80 -0.66 -11.47
N GLY A 483 9.95 -0.13 -10.59
CA GLY A 483 9.39 1.22 -10.69
C GLY A 483 8.34 1.43 -11.80
N VAL A 484 7.67 0.37 -12.24
CA VAL A 484 6.85 0.39 -13.46
C VAL A 484 5.49 1.10 -13.28
N TYR A 485 4.76 0.87 -12.18
CA TYR A 485 3.43 1.46 -11.94
C TYR A 485 3.04 1.61 -10.45
N ARG A 486 1.95 2.34 -10.18
CA ARG A 486 1.41 2.63 -8.83
C ARG A 486 0.52 1.50 -8.28
N VAL A 487 0.39 1.38 -6.94
CA VAL A 487 -0.47 0.33 -6.33
C VAL A 487 -1.93 0.59 -6.68
N SER A 488 -2.32 1.87 -6.66
CA SER A 488 -3.68 2.31 -6.93
C SER A 488 -4.14 1.96 -8.36
N SER A 489 -3.25 2.09 -9.36
CA SER A 489 -3.61 1.80 -10.75
C SER A 489 -3.81 0.30 -10.95
N TYR A 490 -2.91 -0.51 -10.39
CA TYR A 490 -3.05 -1.97 -10.38
C TYR A 490 -4.32 -2.44 -9.67
N TYR A 491 -4.50 -2.07 -8.39
CA TYR A 491 -5.62 -2.55 -7.59
C TYR A 491 -6.97 -2.17 -8.20
N LEU A 492 -7.12 -0.91 -8.64
CA LEU A 492 -8.37 -0.47 -9.24
C LEU A 492 -8.63 -1.14 -10.59
N SER A 493 -7.59 -1.38 -11.39
CA SER A 493 -7.74 -2.09 -12.67
C SER A 493 -8.20 -3.53 -12.48
N THR A 494 -7.62 -4.25 -11.52
CA THR A 494 -8.02 -5.61 -11.15
C THR A 494 -9.45 -5.63 -10.62
N LEU A 495 -9.80 -4.71 -9.71
CA LEU A 495 -11.14 -4.60 -9.14
C LEU A 495 -12.20 -4.37 -10.22
N ILE A 496 -12.04 -3.33 -11.05
CA ILE A 496 -13.05 -2.92 -12.03
C ILE A 496 -13.27 -4.00 -13.09
N VAL A 497 -12.20 -4.61 -13.59
CA VAL A 497 -12.29 -5.67 -14.60
C VAL A 497 -12.94 -6.93 -14.03
N GLN A 498 -12.80 -7.21 -12.73
CA GLN A 498 -13.42 -8.37 -12.11
C GLN A 498 -14.94 -8.23 -11.95
N LEU A 499 -15.46 -7.01 -11.76
CA LEU A 499 -16.88 -6.79 -11.46
C LEU A 499 -17.83 -7.39 -12.53
N PRO A 500 -17.62 -7.21 -13.85
CA PRO A 500 -18.47 -7.83 -14.86
C PRO A 500 -18.50 -9.36 -14.75
N PHE A 501 -17.35 -10.00 -14.56
CA PHE A 501 -17.27 -11.47 -14.46
C PHE A 501 -17.94 -11.98 -13.17
N ALA A 502 -17.83 -11.25 -12.07
CA ALA A 502 -18.47 -11.64 -10.82
C ALA A 502 -19.99 -11.37 -10.82
N PHE A 503 -20.42 -10.25 -11.38
CA PHE A 503 -21.80 -9.77 -11.23
C PHE A 503 -22.75 -10.30 -12.30
N ILE A 504 -22.33 -10.37 -13.57
CA ILE A 504 -23.22 -10.75 -14.67
C ILE A 504 -23.89 -12.11 -14.42
N PRO A 505 -23.16 -13.19 -14.07
CA PRO A 505 -23.79 -14.49 -13.83
C PRO A 505 -24.77 -14.46 -12.64
N GLY A 506 -24.37 -13.84 -11.53
CA GLY A 506 -25.22 -13.73 -10.34
C GLY A 506 -26.48 -12.90 -10.58
N LEU A 507 -26.39 -11.84 -11.40
CA LEU A 507 -27.53 -11.01 -11.76
C LEU A 507 -28.47 -11.71 -12.75
N LEU A 508 -27.93 -12.42 -13.76
CA LEU A 508 -28.75 -13.23 -14.67
C LEU A 508 -29.54 -14.30 -13.91
N LEU A 509 -28.88 -14.98 -12.96
CA LEU A 509 -29.53 -15.92 -12.05
C LEU A 509 -30.64 -15.23 -11.23
N ALA A 510 -30.33 -14.14 -10.55
CA ALA A 510 -31.28 -13.46 -9.67
C ALA A 510 -32.50 -12.94 -10.45
N THR A 511 -32.28 -12.35 -11.63
CA THR A 511 -33.34 -11.89 -12.53
C THR A 511 -34.17 -13.07 -13.04
N GLY A 512 -33.55 -14.16 -13.48
CA GLY A 512 -34.28 -15.34 -13.94
C GLY A 512 -35.15 -15.95 -12.83
N VAL A 513 -34.59 -16.15 -11.64
CA VAL A 513 -35.31 -16.70 -10.48
C VAL A 513 -36.47 -15.78 -10.07
N TYR A 514 -36.29 -14.45 -10.14
CA TYR A 514 -37.35 -13.50 -9.81
C TYR A 514 -38.64 -13.73 -10.60
N PHE A 515 -38.50 -13.88 -11.92
CA PHE A 515 -39.65 -14.12 -12.81
C PHE A 515 -40.13 -15.58 -12.75
N LEU A 516 -39.24 -16.55 -12.61
CA LEU A 516 -39.61 -17.97 -12.61
C LEU A 516 -40.40 -18.38 -11.35
N THR A 517 -40.09 -17.76 -10.21
CA THR A 517 -40.71 -18.09 -8.91
C THR A 517 -41.95 -17.26 -8.60
N HIS A 518 -42.33 -16.34 -9.49
CA HIS A 518 -43.49 -15.45 -9.32
C HIS A 518 -43.41 -14.59 -8.03
N LEU A 519 -42.28 -13.88 -7.88
CA LEU A 519 -42.17 -12.74 -6.96
C LEU A 519 -43.05 -11.57 -7.44
N GLN A 520 -43.14 -10.49 -6.66
CA GLN A 520 -44.05 -9.38 -7.02
C GLN A 520 -43.71 -8.71 -8.37
N TYR A 521 -44.57 -8.84 -9.37
CA TYR A 521 -44.37 -8.16 -10.67
C TYR A 521 -44.70 -6.67 -10.60
N SER A 522 -43.70 -5.88 -10.20
CA SER A 522 -43.74 -4.43 -10.23
C SER A 522 -42.34 -3.90 -10.56
N ALA A 523 -42.25 -2.93 -11.46
CA ALA A 523 -40.97 -2.36 -11.88
C ALA A 523 -40.19 -1.80 -10.68
N ALA A 524 -40.85 -1.08 -9.77
CA ALA A 524 -40.22 -0.51 -8.59
C ALA A 524 -39.66 -1.60 -7.65
N LYS A 525 -40.39 -2.70 -7.47
CA LYS A 525 -39.98 -3.83 -6.63
C LYS A 525 -38.81 -4.58 -7.25
N TYR A 526 -38.86 -4.81 -8.56
CA TYR A 526 -37.78 -5.47 -9.30
C TYR A 526 -36.48 -4.66 -9.26
N PHE A 527 -36.51 -3.36 -9.57
CA PHE A 527 -35.29 -2.55 -9.52
C PHE A 527 -34.73 -2.39 -8.10
N THR A 528 -35.59 -2.38 -7.08
CA THR A 528 -35.15 -2.39 -5.68
C THR A 528 -34.46 -3.71 -5.32
N PHE A 529 -35.06 -4.85 -5.69
CA PHE A 529 -34.47 -6.19 -5.57
C PHE A 529 -33.10 -6.27 -6.28
N PHE A 530 -33.03 -5.76 -7.51
CA PHE A 530 -31.82 -5.76 -8.32
C PHE A 530 -30.71 -4.90 -7.69
N ALA A 531 -31.04 -3.69 -7.22
CA ALA A 531 -30.09 -2.80 -6.55
C ALA A 531 -29.55 -3.39 -5.23
N ILE A 532 -30.42 -4.05 -4.45
CA ILE A 532 -30.01 -4.76 -3.22
C ILE A 532 -29.04 -5.89 -3.58
N THR A 533 -29.35 -6.67 -4.61
CA THR A 533 -28.50 -7.78 -5.06
C THR A 533 -27.12 -7.29 -5.52
N ILE A 534 -27.05 -6.22 -6.30
CA ILE A 534 -25.76 -5.59 -6.68
C ILE A 534 -24.98 -5.12 -5.45
N SER A 535 -25.66 -4.45 -4.50
CA SER A 535 -25.02 -3.94 -3.29
C SER A 535 -24.42 -5.08 -2.44
N MET A 536 -25.12 -6.20 -2.36
CA MET A 536 -24.69 -7.41 -1.68
C MET A 536 -23.46 -8.06 -2.34
N GLN A 537 -23.45 -8.13 -3.66
CA GLN A 537 -22.29 -8.63 -4.40
C GLN A 537 -21.08 -7.69 -4.23
N LEU A 538 -21.27 -6.37 -4.26
CA LEU A 538 -20.21 -5.39 -4.03
C LEU A 538 -19.62 -5.48 -2.61
N ALA A 539 -20.47 -5.67 -1.60
CA ALA A 539 -20.02 -5.89 -0.23
C ALA A 539 -19.17 -7.17 -0.10
N SER A 540 -19.54 -8.23 -0.82
CA SER A 540 -18.82 -9.50 -0.83
C SER A 540 -17.45 -9.39 -1.50
N VAL A 541 -17.36 -8.64 -2.62
CA VAL A 541 -16.09 -8.26 -3.25
C VAL A 541 -15.20 -7.51 -2.26
N GLY A 542 -15.77 -6.53 -1.53
CA GLY A 542 -15.05 -5.79 -0.50
C GLY A 542 -14.48 -6.69 0.61
N LEU A 543 -15.25 -7.67 1.09
CA LEU A 543 -14.77 -8.63 2.09
C LEU A 543 -13.62 -9.49 1.55
N ALA A 544 -13.76 -10.01 0.33
CA ALA A 544 -12.73 -10.85 -0.29
C ALA A 544 -11.39 -10.10 -0.43
N PHE A 545 -11.43 -8.86 -0.92
CA PHE A 545 -10.23 -8.04 -1.04
C PHE A 545 -9.62 -7.64 0.30
N MET A 546 -10.44 -7.39 1.32
CA MET A 546 -9.96 -7.09 2.66
C MET A 546 -9.19 -8.29 3.25
N VAL A 547 -9.74 -9.51 3.12
CA VAL A 547 -9.07 -10.72 3.61
C VAL A 547 -7.82 -11.04 2.79
N SER A 548 -7.87 -10.95 1.47
CA SER A 548 -6.71 -11.23 0.61
C SER A 548 -5.57 -10.22 0.80
N ALA A 549 -5.87 -8.98 1.17
CA ALA A 549 -4.85 -7.98 1.52
C ALA A 549 -4.25 -8.21 2.92
N ALA A 550 -4.99 -8.81 3.84
CA ALA A 550 -4.56 -9.04 5.22
C ALA A 550 -3.71 -10.31 5.39
N VAL A 551 -3.84 -11.27 4.46
CA VAL A 551 -3.22 -12.60 4.55
C VAL A 551 -2.15 -12.78 3.47
N GLU A 552 -1.12 -13.58 3.75
CA GLU A 552 -0.01 -13.83 2.81
C GLU A 552 -0.20 -15.10 1.96
N THR A 553 -0.90 -16.11 2.47
CA THR A 553 -1.10 -17.39 1.78
C THR A 553 -2.57 -17.67 1.50
N PHE A 554 -2.84 -18.41 0.42
CA PHE A 554 -4.20 -18.78 0.03
C PHE A 554 -4.87 -19.70 1.06
N ASP A 555 -4.12 -20.63 1.66
CA ASP A 555 -4.64 -21.60 2.63
C ASP A 555 -5.18 -20.93 3.91
N ILE A 556 -4.53 -19.86 4.37
CA ILE A 556 -5.02 -19.10 5.53
C ILE A 556 -6.27 -18.29 5.16
N ALA A 557 -6.31 -17.76 3.93
CA ALA A 557 -7.45 -16.99 3.44
C ALA A 557 -8.72 -17.85 3.30
N THR A 558 -8.59 -19.10 2.85
CA THR A 558 -9.70 -20.07 2.74
C THR A 558 -10.20 -20.58 4.08
N ILE A 559 -9.47 -20.37 5.18
CA ILE A 559 -9.97 -20.62 6.53
C ILE A 559 -10.75 -19.40 7.03
N ILE A 560 -10.16 -18.19 6.92
CA ILE A 560 -10.71 -16.97 7.51
C ILE A 560 -11.99 -16.50 6.81
N ALA A 561 -11.98 -16.43 5.47
CA ALA A 561 -13.09 -15.85 4.71
C ALA A 561 -14.41 -16.63 4.85
N PRO A 562 -14.48 -17.97 4.63
CA PRO A 562 -15.72 -18.71 4.85
C PRO A 562 -16.14 -18.72 6.32
N THR A 563 -15.22 -18.70 7.28
CA THR A 563 -15.58 -18.59 8.70
C THR A 563 -16.32 -17.28 8.98
N LEU A 564 -15.83 -16.16 8.46
CA LEU A 564 -16.53 -14.87 8.54
C LEU A 564 -17.89 -14.91 7.80
N MET A 565 -17.97 -15.59 6.66
CA MET A 565 -19.23 -15.74 5.94
C MET A 565 -20.26 -16.55 6.71
N VAL A 566 -19.87 -17.66 7.31
CA VAL A 566 -20.77 -18.48 8.14
C VAL A 566 -21.31 -17.67 9.30
N LEU A 567 -20.48 -16.83 9.94
CA LEU A 567 -20.94 -15.90 10.97
C LEU A 567 -21.97 -14.90 10.41
N PHE A 568 -21.71 -14.30 9.24
CA PHE A 568 -22.64 -13.34 8.63
C PHE A 568 -23.95 -13.98 8.16
N ILE A 569 -23.89 -15.23 7.67
CA ILE A 569 -25.05 -16.05 7.34
C ILE A 569 -25.86 -16.31 8.61
N LEU A 570 -25.24 -16.92 9.64
CA LEU A 570 -25.93 -17.27 10.89
C LEU A 570 -26.65 -16.07 11.54
N TYR A 571 -25.99 -14.91 11.61
CA TYR A 571 -26.55 -13.67 12.16
C TYR A 571 -27.25 -12.78 11.12
N GLY A 572 -27.56 -13.31 9.93
CA GLY A 572 -28.23 -12.61 8.84
C GLY A 572 -29.73 -12.36 9.07
N GLY A 573 -30.31 -12.86 10.16
CA GLY A 573 -31.69 -12.58 10.59
C GLY A 573 -32.74 -13.63 10.23
N ASN A 574 -32.45 -14.54 9.30
CA ASN A 574 -33.34 -15.66 8.94
C ASN A 574 -33.16 -16.89 9.86
N LEU A 575 -31.93 -17.44 9.93
CA LEU A 575 -31.62 -18.63 10.73
C LEU A 575 -31.74 -18.38 12.24
N ALA A 576 -31.23 -17.24 12.69
CA ALA A 576 -31.41 -16.74 14.05
C ALA A 576 -32.10 -15.38 14.00
N ASN A 577 -33.30 -15.29 14.60
CA ASN A 577 -34.04 -14.03 14.67
C ASN A 577 -33.21 -12.97 15.44
N ALA A 578 -32.92 -11.86 14.79
CA ALA A 578 -32.03 -10.82 15.30
C ALA A 578 -32.50 -10.14 16.61
N GLY A 579 -33.77 -10.32 16.98
CA GLY A 579 -34.33 -9.85 18.25
C GLY A 579 -34.10 -10.80 19.43
N THR A 580 -34.02 -12.12 19.17
CA THR A 580 -33.92 -13.15 20.20
C THR A 580 -32.47 -13.51 20.55
N VAL A 581 -31.51 -13.17 19.68
CA VAL A 581 -30.07 -13.36 19.94
C VAL A 581 -29.65 -12.65 21.25
N THR A 582 -28.81 -13.33 22.03
CA THR A 582 -28.28 -12.81 23.31
C THR A 582 -27.57 -11.47 23.12
N PRO A 583 -27.66 -10.53 24.08
CA PRO A 583 -27.06 -9.20 23.96
C PRO A 583 -25.56 -9.21 23.65
N VAL A 584 -24.83 -10.25 24.09
CA VAL A 584 -23.38 -10.43 23.88
C VAL A 584 -23.03 -10.57 22.41
N LEU A 585 -23.84 -11.30 21.63
CA LEU A 585 -23.56 -11.59 20.21
C LEU A 585 -24.46 -10.80 19.25
N ARG A 586 -25.48 -10.12 19.77
CA ARG A 586 -26.44 -9.33 19.00
C ARG A 586 -25.80 -8.22 18.15
N TRP A 587 -24.60 -7.76 18.50
CA TRP A 587 -23.93 -6.70 17.74
C TRP A 587 -23.43 -7.15 16.36
N ILE A 588 -23.19 -8.46 16.16
CA ILE A 588 -22.66 -9.02 14.89
C ILE A 588 -23.58 -8.69 13.71
N LYS A 589 -24.90 -8.60 13.93
CA LYS A 589 -25.88 -8.23 12.90
C LYS A 589 -25.62 -6.85 12.28
N TRP A 590 -25.00 -5.93 13.01
CA TRP A 590 -24.70 -4.57 12.52
C TRP A 590 -23.45 -4.54 11.63
N VAL A 591 -22.60 -5.55 11.73
CA VAL A 591 -21.41 -5.72 10.89
C VAL A 591 -21.72 -6.61 9.68
N SER A 592 -22.67 -7.53 9.84
CA SER A 592 -23.12 -8.44 8.79
C SER A 592 -23.88 -7.71 7.67
N TYR A 593 -23.26 -7.62 6.49
CA TYR A 593 -23.93 -7.10 5.30
C TYR A 593 -25.11 -7.99 4.86
N MET A 594 -25.08 -9.29 5.18
CA MET A 594 -26.19 -10.23 4.97
C MET A 594 -27.47 -9.83 5.67
N TYR A 595 -27.38 -9.31 6.90
CA TYR A 595 -28.55 -8.85 7.65
C TYR A 595 -29.29 -7.72 6.91
N TYR A 596 -28.54 -6.75 6.39
CA TYR A 596 -29.09 -5.63 5.63
C TYR A 596 -29.64 -6.06 4.26
N GLY A 597 -28.97 -6.97 3.56
CA GLY A 597 -29.46 -7.54 2.30
C GLY A 597 -30.77 -8.28 2.47
N TYR A 598 -30.81 -9.23 3.42
CA TYR A 598 -31.97 -10.09 3.65
C TYR A 598 -33.19 -9.29 4.15
N SER A 599 -32.99 -8.48 5.18
CA SER A 599 -34.09 -7.68 5.72
C SER A 599 -34.59 -6.65 4.69
N GLY A 600 -33.75 -6.26 3.73
CA GLY A 600 -34.12 -5.35 2.64
C GLY A 600 -34.95 -6.06 1.58
N ILE A 601 -34.44 -7.18 1.07
CA ILE A 601 -35.13 -7.94 0.03
C ILE A 601 -36.47 -8.50 0.53
N ALA A 602 -36.53 -8.92 1.80
CA ALA A 602 -37.75 -9.40 2.44
C ALA A 602 -38.79 -8.29 2.60
N GLN A 603 -38.40 -7.09 3.07
CA GLN A 603 -39.32 -5.95 3.13
C GLN A 603 -39.83 -5.54 1.75
N ASN A 604 -38.97 -5.63 0.73
CA ASN A 604 -39.37 -5.34 -0.64
C ASN A 604 -40.42 -6.33 -1.13
N GLU A 605 -40.25 -7.63 -0.87
CA GLU A 605 -41.19 -8.66 -1.33
C GLU A 605 -42.51 -8.69 -0.53
N PHE A 606 -42.45 -8.63 0.81
CA PHE A 606 -43.63 -8.86 1.64
C PHE A 606 -44.58 -7.66 1.72
N ARG A 607 -44.08 -6.42 1.62
CA ARG A 607 -44.96 -5.23 1.72
C ARG A 607 -45.96 -5.17 0.56
N GLY A 608 -47.24 -5.09 0.90
CA GLY A 608 -48.36 -5.09 -0.06
C GLY A 608 -48.81 -6.46 -0.54
N LEU A 609 -48.36 -7.57 0.07
CA LEU A 609 -48.93 -8.90 -0.16
C LEU A 609 -50.03 -9.23 0.86
N THR A 610 -51.11 -9.83 0.38
CA THR A 610 -52.18 -10.44 1.19
C THR A 610 -52.13 -11.95 1.05
N PHE A 611 -52.24 -12.67 2.15
CA PHE A 611 -52.18 -14.14 2.17
C PHE A 611 -53.53 -14.73 2.57
N HIS A 612 -53.91 -15.83 1.92
CA HIS A 612 -55.16 -16.53 2.22
C HIS A 612 -54.91 -17.60 3.30
N CYS A 613 -55.38 -17.35 4.51
CA CYS A 613 -55.32 -18.31 5.61
C CYS A 613 -56.56 -19.23 5.57
N LYS A 614 -56.37 -20.55 5.46
CA LYS A 614 -57.46 -21.51 5.65
C LYS A 614 -57.83 -21.56 7.13
N SER A 615 -59.03 -21.12 7.47
CA SER A 615 -59.60 -21.18 8.82
C SER A 615 -59.78 -22.64 9.24
N GLY A 616 -58.88 -23.21 10.04
CA GLY A 616 -59.10 -24.51 10.67
C GLY A 616 -57.91 -25.47 10.83
N THR A 617 -56.67 -25.08 10.48
CA THR A 617 -55.50 -25.95 10.72
C THR A 617 -54.73 -25.51 11.96
N THR A 618 -54.76 -26.33 13.00
CA THR A 618 -54.26 -26.08 14.37
C THR A 618 -52.73 -26.11 14.53
N SER A 619 -51.95 -25.92 13.47
CA SER A 619 -50.50 -26.05 13.54
C SER A 619 -49.76 -25.27 12.45
N GLY A 620 -49.97 -23.96 12.38
CA GLY A 620 -49.16 -23.05 11.57
C GLY A 620 -49.53 -21.59 11.79
N ILE A 621 -48.54 -20.73 12.08
CA ILE A 621 -48.75 -19.28 12.18
C ILE A 621 -49.00 -18.76 10.76
N CYS A 622 -50.25 -18.43 10.44
CA CYS A 622 -50.59 -17.80 9.17
C CYS A 622 -50.82 -16.30 9.40
N PHE A 623 -50.07 -15.45 8.68
CA PHE A 623 -50.19 -14.00 8.74
C PHE A 623 -51.14 -13.54 7.64
N ALA A 624 -52.07 -12.63 7.95
CA ALA A 624 -53.05 -12.16 6.96
C ALA A 624 -52.41 -11.21 5.93
N ASN A 625 -51.44 -10.41 6.37
CA ASN A 625 -50.77 -9.40 5.57
C ASN A 625 -49.24 -9.53 5.69
N GLY A 626 -48.53 -9.14 4.62
CA GLY A 626 -47.07 -9.17 4.61
C GLY A 626 -46.41 -8.19 5.59
N GLU A 627 -47.09 -7.11 6.00
CA GLU A 627 -46.63 -6.21 7.06
C GLU A 627 -46.52 -6.92 8.42
N GLU A 628 -47.41 -7.87 8.71
CA GLU A 628 -47.35 -8.68 9.93
C GLU A 628 -46.18 -9.65 9.90
N VAL A 629 -45.85 -10.20 8.72
CA VAL A 629 -44.65 -11.03 8.50
C VAL A 629 -43.39 -10.21 8.79
N VAL A 630 -43.29 -8.99 8.25
CA VAL A 630 -42.12 -8.12 8.49
C VAL A 630 -41.94 -7.80 9.98
N ARG A 631 -43.04 -7.59 10.72
CA ARG A 631 -43.04 -7.35 12.17
C ARG A 631 -42.62 -8.57 12.98
N SER A 632 -43.21 -9.73 12.70
CA SER A 632 -42.96 -10.95 13.47
C SER A 632 -41.50 -11.42 13.36
N TYR A 633 -40.89 -11.22 12.19
CA TYR A 633 -39.47 -11.51 11.95
C TYR A 633 -38.52 -10.38 12.38
N ASN A 634 -39.00 -9.29 13.00
CA ASN A 634 -38.19 -8.12 13.43
C ASN A 634 -37.37 -7.49 12.29
N LEU A 635 -37.95 -7.40 11.09
CA LEU A 635 -37.29 -6.88 9.90
C LEU A 635 -37.50 -5.36 9.69
N GLU A 636 -38.20 -4.67 10.61
CA GLU A 636 -38.47 -3.22 10.56
C GLU A 636 -37.33 -2.21 10.93
N PRO A 637 -36.19 -2.57 11.55
CA PRO A 637 -35.29 -1.55 12.10
C PRO A 637 -34.61 -0.67 11.04
N PHE A 638 -34.70 -0.98 9.75
CA PHE A 638 -34.36 -0.09 8.63
C PHE A 638 -35.45 -0.05 7.57
N SER A 639 -35.60 1.09 6.87
CA SER A 639 -36.64 1.32 5.85
C SER A 639 -35.97 1.52 4.49
N ILE A 640 -36.52 0.91 3.45
CA ILE A 640 -36.08 1.05 2.07
C ILE A 640 -36.96 2.15 1.46
N GLY A 641 -36.36 3.29 1.14
CA GLY A 641 -37.04 4.56 0.87
C GLY A 641 -37.90 4.66 -0.40
N VAL A 642 -38.48 3.56 -0.88
CA VAL A 642 -39.27 3.52 -2.13
C VAL A 642 -40.79 3.59 -1.87
N PHE A 643 -41.29 3.26 -0.67
CA PHE A 643 -42.74 3.20 -0.41
C PHE A 643 -43.21 3.89 0.87
N ASP A 644 -42.38 4.74 1.48
CA ASP A 644 -42.78 5.52 2.66
C ASP A 644 -42.83 7.01 2.35
N SER A 645 -43.75 7.37 1.45
CA SER A 645 -44.39 8.68 1.54
C SER A 645 -45.16 8.70 2.87
N ALA A 646 -44.49 9.16 3.93
CA ALA A 646 -44.97 9.32 5.30
C ALA A 646 -44.64 8.21 6.33
N SER A 647 -43.39 7.75 6.42
CA SER A 647 -42.88 7.27 7.73
C SER A 647 -41.36 7.37 7.90
N LYS A 648 -40.97 8.29 8.79
CA LYS A 648 -39.79 8.29 9.67
C LYS A 648 -38.56 7.44 9.28
N LYS A 649 -37.79 7.80 8.23
CA LYS A 649 -36.37 7.40 8.12
C LYS A 649 -35.49 8.25 7.21
N SER A 650 -35.66 9.58 7.27
CA SER A 650 -34.64 10.57 6.88
C SER A 650 -34.41 11.54 8.04
N GLU A 651 -34.04 10.99 9.21
CA GLU A 651 -34.07 11.75 10.47
C GLU A 651 -32.77 12.46 10.86
N ILE A 652 -31.66 12.29 10.14
CA ILE A 652 -30.41 13.00 10.50
C ILE A 652 -30.07 14.02 9.40
N THR A 653 -29.90 13.58 8.15
CA THR A 653 -29.60 14.47 7.02
C THR A 653 -30.83 15.29 6.60
N GLY A 654 -32.01 14.68 6.59
CA GLY A 654 -33.28 15.36 6.33
C GLY A 654 -33.68 16.35 7.44
N ARG A 655 -33.38 16.05 8.72
CA ARG A 655 -33.64 17.00 9.82
C ARG A 655 -32.70 18.19 9.77
N ALA A 656 -31.42 18.02 9.44
CA ALA A 656 -30.50 19.15 9.30
C ALA A 656 -30.93 20.07 8.16
N ILE A 657 -31.23 19.52 6.97
CA ILE A 657 -31.69 20.32 5.82
C ILE A 657 -33.05 20.97 6.10
N ARG A 658 -33.98 20.26 6.74
CA ARG A 658 -35.31 20.79 7.11
C ARG A 658 -35.21 21.83 8.23
N ALA A 659 -34.29 21.68 9.17
CA ALA A 659 -34.00 22.68 10.20
C ALA A 659 -33.35 23.92 9.59
N THR A 660 -32.38 23.77 8.69
CA THR A 660 -31.77 24.89 7.96
C THR A 660 -32.82 25.63 7.13
N LYS A 661 -33.66 24.90 6.38
CA LYS A 661 -34.79 25.49 5.64
C LYS A 661 -35.81 26.16 6.58
N GLY A 662 -36.10 25.55 7.74
CA GLY A 662 -37.00 26.11 8.74
C GLY A 662 -36.47 27.38 9.40
N ILE A 663 -35.16 27.44 9.68
CA ILE A 663 -34.49 28.64 10.23
C ILE A 663 -34.48 29.76 9.19
N ILE A 664 -34.15 29.45 7.93
CA ILE A 664 -34.20 30.43 6.84
C ILE A 664 -35.63 30.95 6.64
N ALA A 665 -36.64 30.08 6.74
CA ALA A 665 -38.04 30.47 6.60
C ALA A 665 -38.56 31.31 7.78
N LYS A 666 -38.11 31.06 9.02
CA LYS A 666 -38.59 31.74 10.23
C LYS A 666 -37.82 33.00 10.59
N ASP A 667 -36.49 32.95 10.52
CA ASP A 667 -35.57 34.01 10.98
C ASP A 667 -34.71 34.61 9.82
N GLY A 668 -34.92 34.17 8.58
CA GLY A 668 -34.14 34.60 7.41
C GLY A 668 -32.70 34.07 7.41
N TRP A 669 -31.90 34.52 6.44
CA TRP A 669 -30.47 34.15 6.33
C TRP A 669 -29.63 34.59 7.53
N LYS A 670 -30.03 35.68 8.21
CA LYS A 670 -29.38 36.17 9.43
C LYS A 670 -29.56 35.22 10.61
N GLY A 671 -30.63 34.41 10.62
CA GLY A 671 -30.87 33.39 11.64
C GLY A 671 -29.77 32.31 11.71
N LEU A 672 -29.14 31.98 10.58
CA LEU A 672 -28.03 31.00 10.52
C LEU A 672 -26.76 31.49 11.23
N TYR A 673 -26.59 32.81 11.37
CA TYR A 673 -25.44 33.44 12.02
C TYR A 673 -25.76 33.92 13.44
N ARG A 674 -26.92 33.53 13.99
CA ARG A 674 -27.31 33.94 15.34
C ARG A 674 -26.40 33.30 16.39
N GLY A 675 -25.88 34.15 17.28
CA GLY A 675 -24.90 33.74 18.29
C GLY A 675 -23.44 33.81 17.80
N LEU A 676 -23.18 34.28 16.57
CA LEU A 676 -21.82 34.49 16.06
C LEU A 676 -21.01 35.46 16.93
N SER A 677 -21.59 36.58 17.39
CA SER A 677 -20.89 37.55 18.24
C SER A 677 -20.49 36.98 19.62
N PRO A 678 -21.37 36.33 20.40
CA PRO A 678 -20.95 35.58 21.59
C PRO A 678 -19.92 34.48 21.31
N ASN A 679 -20.01 33.82 20.15
CA ASN A 679 -19.10 32.74 19.77
C ASN A 679 -17.70 33.27 19.43
N LEU A 680 -17.61 34.39 18.71
CA LEU A 680 -16.34 35.04 18.40
C LEU A 680 -15.69 35.60 19.66
N ALA A 681 -16.44 36.37 20.46
CA ALA A 681 -15.95 36.90 21.73
C ALA A 681 -15.55 35.76 22.70
N GLY A 682 -16.39 34.74 22.82
CA GLY A 682 -16.15 33.57 23.65
C GLY A 682 -14.90 32.78 23.24
N ASN A 683 -14.71 32.50 21.94
CA ASN A 683 -13.52 31.79 21.47
C ASN A 683 -12.26 32.64 21.60
N THR A 684 -12.28 33.90 21.19
CA THR A 684 -11.10 34.79 21.28
C THR A 684 -10.68 34.97 22.74
N ALA A 685 -11.62 35.23 23.65
CA ALA A 685 -11.33 35.32 25.07
C ALA A 685 -10.85 33.99 25.65
N SER A 686 -11.51 32.86 25.31
CA SER A 686 -11.12 31.56 25.84
C SER A 686 -9.72 31.15 25.40
N TRP A 687 -9.38 31.27 24.11
CA TRP A 687 -8.04 30.90 23.62
C TRP A 687 -6.96 31.87 24.09
N GLY A 688 -7.23 33.18 24.11
CA GLY A 688 -6.29 34.17 24.62
C GLY A 688 -5.98 33.96 26.09
N LEU A 689 -7.01 33.78 26.93
CA LEU A 689 -6.85 33.49 28.36
C LEU A 689 -6.17 32.13 28.58
N TYR A 690 -6.59 31.09 27.83
CA TYR A 690 -6.00 29.76 27.96
C TYR A 690 -4.50 29.77 27.69
N PHE A 691 -4.04 30.38 26.60
CA PHE A 691 -2.62 30.43 26.28
C PHE A 691 -1.83 31.33 27.25
N ALA A 692 -2.42 32.44 27.71
CA ALA A 692 -1.79 33.28 28.73
C ALA A 692 -1.60 32.53 30.06
N TRP A 693 -2.66 31.88 30.57
CA TRP A 693 -2.60 31.06 31.78
C TRP A 693 -1.67 29.86 31.60
N TYR A 694 -1.77 29.14 30.49
CA TYR A 694 -0.92 27.99 30.22
C TYR A 694 0.56 28.37 30.13
N GLY A 695 0.89 29.47 29.45
CA GLY A 695 2.25 30.00 29.37
C GLY A 695 2.79 30.38 30.75
N TRP A 696 2.00 31.13 31.53
CA TRP A 696 2.39 31.54 32.87
C TRP A 696 2.61 30.36 33.82
N ILE A 697 1.69 29.37 33.83
CA ILE A 697 1.82 28.16 34.66
C ILE A 697 3.01 27.32 34.21
N LYS A 698 3.19 27.14 32.90
CA LYS A 698 4.31 26.39 32.32
C LYS A 698 5.65 27.02 32.70
N ASP A 699 5.79 28.33 32.56
CA ASP A 699 7.02 29.05 32.87
C ASP A 699 7.32 29.02 34.38
N ARG A 700 6.28 29.06 35.22
CA ARG A 700 6.43 28.90 36.67
C ARG A 700 6.89 27.49 37.04
N MET A 701 6.25 26.46 36.49
CA MET A 701 6.62 25.06 36.72
C MET A 701 8.00 24.71 36.16
N ALA A 702 8.39 25.31 35.03
CA ALA A 702 9.73 25.14 34.46
C ALA A 702 10.81 25.74 35.38
N LYS A 703 10.58 26.95 35.93
CA LYS A 703 11.47 27.57 36.92
C LYS A 703 11.57 26.76 38.20
N ASP A 704 10.46 26.23 38.70
CA ASP A 704 10.45 25.40 39.91
C ASP A 704 11.15 24.04 39.68
N HIS A 705 11.07 23.49 38.46
CA HIS A 705 11.80 22.27 38.08
C HIS A 705 13.31 22.50 37.92
N GLU A 706 13.72 23.64 37.35
CA GLU A 706 15.13 24.04 37.28
C GLU A 706 15.73 24.23 38.68
N LEU A 707 14.98 24.82 39.61
CA LEU A 707 15.36 24.96 41.02
C LEU A 707 15.49 23.61 41.75
N ALA A 708 14.68 22.61 41.39
CA ALA A 708 14.70 21.29 42.03
C ALA A 708 15.80 20.35 41.48
N VAL A 709 16.20 20.50 40.21
CA VAL A 709 17.13 19.58 39.52
C VAL A 709 18.57 20.13 39.47
N GLY A 710 18.78 21.42 39.75
CA GLY A 710 20.13 22.01 39.89
C GLY A 710 20.95 22.05 38.59
N LYS A 711 20.32 21.83 37.42
CA LYS A 711 20.96 21.89 36.10
C LYS A 711 20.24 22.90 35.22
N ALA A 712 20.92 23.99 34.89
CA ALA A 712 20.44 24.97 33.93
C ALA A 712 20.32 24.31 32.53
N GLY A 713 19.12 24.32 31.94
CA GLY A 713 18.87 23.89 30.57
C GLY A 713 18.10 22.57 30.35
N SER A 714 17.66 21.86 31.40
CA SER A 714 16.78 20.69 31.23
C SER A 714 15.28 21.07 31.22
N SER A 715 14.87 21.90 30.26
CA SER A 715 13.53 22.50 30.21
C SER A 715 12.44 21.58 29.61
N THR A 716 12.47 20.28 29.89
CA THR A 716 11.45 19.34 29.39
C THR A 716 10.56 18.88 30.53
N LEU A 717 9.42 19.56 30.70
CA LEU A 717 8.36 19.17 31.62
C LEU A 717 7.80 17.79 31.23
N SER A 718 7.43 16.98 32.22
CA SER A 718 6.84 15.67 31.96
C SER A 718 5.44 15.79 31.31
N PRO A 719 4.97 14.79 30.56
CA PRO A 719 3.62 14.79 30.00
C PRO A 719 2.52 15.00 31.06
N ALA A 720 2.72 14.49 32.28
CA ALA A 720 1.80 14.68 33.40
C ALA A 720 1.78 16.14 33.89
N GLN A 721 2.92 16.83 33.91
CA GLN A 721 3.01 18.25 34.26
C GLN A 721 2.36 19.13 33.19
N HIS A 722 2.51 18.79 31.90
CA HIS A 722 1.79 19.46 30.82
C HIS A 722 0.27 19.27 30.93
N LEU A 723 -0.17 18.06 31.30
CA LEU A 723 -1.58 17.76 31.54
C LEU A 723 -2.15 18.60 32.69
N PHE A 724 -1.39 18.71 33.78
CA PHE A 724 -1.77 19.50 34.95
C PHE A 724 -1.86 20.99 34.62
N ALA A 725 -0.84 21.55 33.96
CA ALA A 725 -0.84 22.96 33.54
C ALA A 725 -2.02 23.27 32.59
N GLY A 726 -2.31 22.37 31.64
CA GLY A 726 -3.46 22.48 30.75
C GLY A 726 -4.80 22.37 31.48
N ALA A 727 -4.91 21.50 32.48
CA ALA A 727 -6.13 21.35 33.28
C ALA A 727 -6.43 22.59 34.13
N VAL A 728 -5.41 23.16 34.79
CA VAL A 728 -5.56 24.38 35.60
C VAL A 728 -5.86 25.59 34.70
N ALA A 729 -5.13 25.77 33.59
CA ALA A 729 -5.40 26.83 32.63
C ALA A 729 -6.81 26.73 32.03
N GLY A 730 -7.25 25.51 31.71
CA GLY A 730 -8.60 25.24 31.21
C GLY A 730 -9.68 25.56 32.24
N ALA A 731 -9.47 25.21 33.51
CA ALA A 731 -10.39 25.52 34.60
C ALA A 731 -10.52 27.03 34.84
N LEU A 732 -9.40 27.75 34.91
CA LEU A 732 -9.37 29.22 35.07
C LEU A 732 -10.06 29.93 33.91
N THR A 733 -9.77 29.48 32.68
CA THR A 733 -10.41 30.00 31.47
C THR A 733 -11.91 29.74 31.48
N GLN A 734 -12.34 28.54 31.88
CA GLN A 734 -13.74 28.17 31.93
C GLN A 734 -14.50 29.00 32.99
N CYS A 735 -13.90 29.31 34.13
CA CYS A 735 -14.48 30.23 35.11
C CYS A 735 -14.74 31.62 34.48
N ILE A 736 -13.77 32.18 33.76
CA ILE A 736 -13.90 33.52 33.19
C ILE A 736 -14.86 33.55 31.98
N ALA A 737 -14.80 32.52 31.12
CA ALA A 737 -15.53 32.50 29.86
C ALA A 737 -16.96 31.94 29.97
N ASN A 738 -17.35 31.30 31.08
CA ASN A 738 -18.66 30.66 31.20
C ASN A 738 -19.86 31.59 30.91
N PRO A 739 -19.89 32.86 31.37
CA PRO A 739 -20.98 33.78 31.06
C PRO A 739 -21.21 33.98 29.55
N LEU A 740 -20.13 34.04 28.75
CA LEU A 740 -20.21 34.17 27.29
C LEU A 740 -20.83 32.92 26.65
N TRP A 741 -20.52 31.73 27.18
CA TRP A 741 -21.10 30.47 26.72
C TRP A 741 -22.57 30.33 27.07
N VAL A 742 -23.00 30.81 28.24
CA VAL A 742 -24.42 30.81 28.64
C VAL A 742 -25.23 31.71 27.71
N VAL A 743 -24.76 32.93 27.45
CA VAL A 743 -25.42 33.86 26.51
C VAL A 743 -25.51 33.26 25.12
N LYS A 744 -24.41 32.64 24.64
CA LYS A 744 -24.40 31.95 23.35
C LYS A 744 -25.50 30.89 23.25
N VAL A 745 -25.58 29.98 24.23
CA VAL A 745 -26.55 28.86 24.19
C VAL A 745 -27.99 29.37 24.22
N ARG A 746 -28.27 30.40 25.01
CA ARG A 746 -29.61 31.02 25.07
C ARG A 746 -29.95 31.75 23.79
N MET A 747 -29.02 32.52 23.23
CA MET A 747 -29.23 33.18 21.93
C MET A 747 -29.48 32.21 20.78
N CYS A 748 -28.86 31.02 20.79
CA CYS A 748 -29.05 30.01 19.75
C CYS A 748 -30.32 29.17 19.94
N THR A 749 -30.99 29.26 21.09
CA THR A 749 -32.21 28.48 21.41
C THR A 749 -33.50 29.29 21.32
N THR A 750 -33.42 30.63 21.30
CA THR A 750 -34.56 31.54 21.10
C THR A 750 -34.67 31.98 19.63
N SER A 751 -35.89 32.07 19.07
CA SER A 751 -36.14 32.56 17.69
C SER A 751 -36.12 34.10 17.63
N ALA A 752 -35.97 34.71 16.45
CA ALA A 752 -35.79 36.18 16.34
C ALA A 752 -37.09 36.92 16.64
N ASN A 753 -38.21 36.25 16.37
CA ASN A 753 -39.56 36.76 16.51
C ASN A 753 -40.21 36.39 17.85
N ASP A 754 -39.49 35.71 18.76
CA ASP A 754 -40.05 35.34 20.06
C ASP A 754 -40.01 36.55 21.03
N PRO A 755 -41.09 36.85 21.78
CA PRO A 755 -41.07 37.90 22.78
C PRO A 755 -40.06 37.55 23.88
N GLY A 756 -39.00 38.36 24.02
CA GLY A 756 -37.89 38.09 24.92
C GLY A 756 -36.60 37.58 24.25
N ALA A 757 -36.55 37.58 22.91
CA ALA A 757 -35.34 37.32 22.13
C ALA A 757 -34.20 38.30 22.46
N TYR A 758 -33.01 37.76 22.73
CA TYR A 758 -31.80 38.57 22.93
C TYR A 758 -31.29 39.11 21.59
N THR A 759 -30.98 40.41 21.56
CA THR A 759 -30.53 41.12 20.34
C THR A 759 -29.02 41.05 20.14
N GLY A 760 -28.25 40.87 21.21
CA GLY A 760 -26.78 40.83 21.16
C GLY A 760 -26.14 40.36 22.46
N LEU A 761 -24.81 40.28 22.46
CA LEU A 761 -24.03 39.80 23.62
C LEU A 761 -24.27 40.65 24.88
N ILE A 762 -24.26 41.97 24.75
CA ILE A 762 -24.41 42.92 25.87
C ILE A 762 -25.84 42.87 26.42
N ASP A 763 -26.84 42.84 25.53
CA ASP A 763 -28.25 42.69 25.89
C ASP A 763 -28.51 41.34 26.60
N GLY A 764 -27.88 40.26 26.12
CA GLY A 764 -27.90 38.94 26.75
C GLY A 764 -27.31 38.94 28.16
N LEU A 765 -26.10 39.48 28.34
CA LEU A 765 -25.45 39.55 29.65
C LEU A 765 -26.27 40.38 30.65
N LYS A 766 -26.76 41.56 30.21
CA LYS A 766 -27.54 42.48 31.05
C LYS A 766 -28.86 41.86 31.49
N ARG A 767 -29.61 41.26 30.57
CA ARG A 767 -30.91 40.64 30.90
C ARG A 767 -30.76 39.44 31.81
N ILE A 768 -29.79 38.57 31.56
CA ILE A 768 -29.55 37.39 32.42
C ILE A 768 -29.14 37.83 33.82
N TYR A 769 -28.29 38.84 33.93
CA TYR A 769 -27.90 39.40 35.22
C TYR A 769 -29.10 39.98 35.99
N ILE A 770 -29.99 40.71 35.31
CA ILE A 770 -31.19 41.31 35.93
C ILE A 770 -32.22 40.24 36.30
N SER A 771 -32.42 39.20 35.48
CA SER A 771 -33.48 38.21 35.68
C SER A 771 -33.08 37.05 36.61
N GLU A 772 -31.81 36.65 36.60
CA GLU A 772 -31.32 35.44 37.30
C GLU A 772 -30.13 35.70 38.24
N GLY A 773 -29.62 36.94 38.27
CA GLY A 773 -28.43 37.28 39.03
C GLY A 773 -27.16 36.58 38.55
N VAL A 774 -26.12 36.64 39.39
CA VAL A 774 -24.82 35.98 39.15
C VAL A 774 -24.94 34.45 38.95
N PRO A 775 -25.79 33.70 39.67
CA PRO A 775 -25.93 32.26 39.46
C PRO A 775 -26.39 31.88 38.05
N GLY A 776 -27.20 32.72 37.39
CA GLY A 776 -27.65 32.51 36.01
C GLY A 776 -26.50 32.55 35.00
N LEU A 777 -25.55 33.47 35.17
CA LEU A 777 -24.37 33.62 34.29
C LEU A 777 -23.37 32.45 34.42
N TYR A 778 -23.37 31.75 35.56
CA TYR A 778 -22.49 30.62 35.83
C TYR A 778 -23.18 29.25 35.71
N ARG A 779 -24.40 29.21 35.16
CA ARG A 779 -25.15 27.97 34.96
C ARG A 779 -24.42 27.03 33.98
N GLY A 780 -24.23 25.77 34.40
CA GLY A 780 -23.47 24.78 33.63
C GLY A 780 -21.94 24.85 33.79
N LEU A 781 -21.42 25.61 34.75
CA LEU A 781 -19.98 25.67 35.05
C LEU A 781 -19.40 24.32 35.45
N VAL A 782 -20.07 23.57 36.34
CA VAL A 782 -19.60 22.25 36.82
C VAL A 782 -19.40 21.24 35.68
N PRO A 783 -20.37 21.01 34.77
CA PRO A 783 -20.14 20.25 33.54
C PRO A 783 -19.03 20.83 32.65
N GLY A 784 -18.88 22.16 32.64
CA GLY A 784 -17.83 22.87 31.90
C GLY A 784 -16.42 22.55 32.42
N LEU A 785 -16.24 22.45 33.74
CA LEU A 785 -14.98 22.08 34.37
C LEU A 785 -14.59 20.63 34.08
N ILE A 786 -15.57 19.71 34.09
CA ILE A 786 -15.35 18.32 33.63
C ILE A 786 -14.94 18.32 32.16
N GLY A 787 -15.48 19.25 31.36
CA GLY A 787 -15.15 19.41 29.95
C GLY A 787 -13.70 19.78 29.65
N VAL A 788 -12.93 20.26 30.64
CA VAL A 788 -11.48 20.51 30.51
C VAL A 788 -10.71 19.22 30.21
N SER A 789 -11.23 18.06 30.64
CA SER A 789 -10.68 16.74 30.30
C SER A 789 -10.66 16.44 28.78
N HIS A 790 -11.50 17.12 27.99
CA HIS A 790 -11.57 16.91 26.54
C HIS A 790 -10.23 17.21 25.84
N GLY A 791 -9.59 18.33 26.18
CA GLY A 791 -8.29 18.69 25.62
C GLY A 791 -7.18 17.72 26.05
N ALA A 792 -7.18 17.37 27.34
CA ALA A 792 -6.29 16.38 27.94
C ALA A 792 -6.30 15.03 27.18
N ILE A 793 -7.50 14.46 26.98
CA ILE A 793 -7.67 13.19 26.27
C ILE A 793 -7.23 13.33 24.80
N GLN A 794 -7.63 14.41 24.14
CA GLN A 794 -7.26 14.66 22.73
C GLN A 794 -5.74 14.68 22.55
N PHE A 795 -5.03 15.51 23.31
CA PHE A 795 -3.58 15.67 23.14
C PHE A 795 -2.80 14.42 23.54
N THR A 796 -3.24 13.70 24.58
CA THR A 796 -2.59 12.44 24.99
C THR A 796 -2.70 11.39 23.88
N VAL A 797 -3.91 11.20 23.33
CA VAL A 797 -4.13 10.24 22.23
C VAL A 797 -3.38 10.69 20.97
N TYR A 798 -3.38 11.98 20.67
CA TYR A 798 -2.65 12.53 19.52
C TYR A 798 -1.14 12.27 19.61
N GLU A 799 -0.51 12.53 20.76
CA GLU A 799 0.93 12.32 20.93
C GLU A 799 1.32 10.84 20.88
N GLU A 800 0.52 9.94 21.46
CA GLU A 800 0.78 8.49 21.35
C GLU A 800 0.61 7.98 19.92
N MET A 801 -0.41 8.45 19.19
CA MET A 801 -0.58 8.12 17.77
C MET A 801 0.58 8.66 16.91
N LYS A 802 1.07 9.86 17.22
CA LYS A 802 2.21 10.47 16.55
C LYS A 802 3.50 9.69 16.78
N LYS A 803 3.80 9.30 18.02
CA LYS A 803 4.95 8.44 18.36
C LYS A 803 4.86 7.09 17.64
N TRP A 804 3.70 6.44 17.68
CA TRP A 804 3.46 5.17 17.01
C TRP A 804 3.75 5.26 15.50
N ARG A 805 3.21 6.30 14.83
CA ARG A 805 3.40 6.48 13.39
C ARG A 805 4.83 6.88 13.04
N ALA A 806 5.46 7.73 13.85
CA ALA A 806 6.87 8.10 13.67
C ALA A 806 7.77 6.86 13.73
N ASN A 807 7.52 5.95 14.68
CA ASN A 807 8.26 4.69 14.80
C ASN A 807 8.00 3.76 13.59
N SER A 808 6.75 3.66 13.11
CA SER A 808 6.44 2.91 11.88
C SER A 808 7.07 3.51 10.61
N ARG A 809 7.22 4.84 10.55
CA ARG A 809 7.89 5.54 9.44
C ARG A 809 9.40 5.40 9.51
N ALA A 810 9.97 5.41 10.71
CA ALA A 810 11.39 5.15 10.94
C ALA A 810 11.77 3.73 10.49
N SER A 811 10.92 2.73 10.77
CA SER A 811 11.11 1.36 10.21
C SER A 811 10.97 1.28 8.69
N GLN A 812 10.47 2.34 8.03
CA GLN A 812 10.34 2.45 6.57
C GLN A 812 11.36 3.44 5.96
N GLY A 813 12.35 3.90 6.72
CA GLY A 813 13.43 4.77 6.23
C GLY A 813 13.01 6.22 5.91
N LYS A 814 11.88 6.71 6.44
CA LYS A 814 11.41 8.10 6.22
C LYS A 814 11.50 8.93 7.49
N SER A 815 12.09 10.12 7.41
CA SER A 815 12.42 10.97 8.57
C SER A 815 11.31 11.93 9.03
N ARG A 816 10.30 12.24 8.20
CA ARG A 816 9.24 13.23 8.54
C ARG A 816 7.84 12.75 8.17
N LEU A 817 6.88 13.05 9.05
CA LEU A 817 5.44 12.83 8.87
C LEU A 817 4.86 13.85 7.89
N THR A 818 3.90 13.44 7.06
CA THR A 818 3.23 14.34 6.10
C THR A 818 2.08 15.12 6.74
N THR A 819 1.69 16.26 6.16
CA THR A 819 0.55 17.08 6.62
C THR A 819 -0.75 16.25 6.69
N THR A 820 -0.95 15.35 5.73
CA THR A 820 -2.09 14.42 5.70
C THR A 820 -2.08 13.40 6.85
N GLU A 821 -0.89 12.95 7.28
CA GLU A 821 -0.76 12.04 8.42
C GLU A 821 -1.08 12.77 9.73
N TYR A 822 -0.61 14.01 9.87
CA TYR A 822 -0.95 14.85 11.03
C TYR A 822 -2.44 15.17 11.12
N THR A 823 -3.08 15.51 10.00
CA THR A 823 -4.53 15.79 9.98
C THR A 823 -5.35 14.56 10.31
N MET A 824 -4.97 13.37 9.79
CA MET A 824 -5.67 12.12 10.13
C MET A 824 -5.55 11.77 11.63
N MET A 825 -4.36 11.85 12.21
CA MET A 825 -4.18 11.61 13.65
C MET A 825 -4.97 12.61 14.49
N SER A 826 -5.01 13.88 14.06
CA SER A 826 -5.82 14.88 14.73
C SER A 826 -7.31 14.56 14.65
N LEU A 827 -7.82 14.08 13.52
CA LEU A 827 -9.24 13.73 13.37
C LEU A 827 -9.61 12.54 14.26
N VAL A 828 -8.77 11.50 14.31
CA VAL A 828 -9.00 10.31 15.14
C VAL A 828 -8.96 10.65 16.63
N SER A 829 -7.91 11.34 17.09
CA SER A 829 -7.78 11.77 18.49
C SER A 829 -8.92 12.69 18.93
N LYS A 830 -9.33 13.64 18.07
CA LYS A 830 -10.47 14.53 18.34
C LYS A 830 -11.79 13.77 18.43
N THR A 831 -12.01 12.80 17.55
CA THR A 831 -13.23 11.98 17.54
C THR A 831 -13.29 11.11 18.78
N PHE A 832 -12.17 10.49 19.19
CA PHE A 832 -12.08 9.70 20.41
C PHE A 832 -12.38 10.54 21.65
N ALA A 833 -11.72 11.70 21.79
CA ALA A 833 -11.99 12.63 22.89
C ALA A 833 -13.45 13.11 22.88
N ALA A 834 -14.03 13.37 21.71
CA ALA A 834 -15.43 13.72 21.58
C ALA A 834 -16.34 12.61 22.09
N VAL A 835 -16.14 11.36 21.67
CA VAL A 835 -16.99 10.22 22.09
C VAL A 835 -16.97 10.00 23.59
N VAL A 836 -15.79 10.02 24.20
CA VAL A 836 -15.61 9.82 25.64
C VAL A 836 -16.30 10.92 26.44
N THR A 837 -16.24 12.15 25.94
CA THR A 837 -16.65 13.32 26.72
C THR A 837 -18.00 13.92 26.32
N TYR A 838 -18.64 13.41 25.27
CA TYR A 838 -19.93 13.89 24.81
C TYR A 838 -21.07 13.89 25.85
N PRO A 839 -21.14 12.92 26.81
CA PRO A 839 -22.15 12.95 27.86
C PRO A 839 -22.19 14.28 28.64
N TYR A 840 -21.04 14.89 28.94
CA TYR A 840 -21.02 16.17 29.65
C TYR A 840 -21.57 17.30 28.77
N GLN A 841 -21.34 17.26 27.45
CA GLN A 841 -21.81 18.29 26.52
C GLN A 841 -23.34 18.34 26.47
N VAL A 842 -23.99 17.16 26.47
CA VAL A 842 -25.44 17.04 26.49
C VAL A 842 -26.01 17.59 27.81
N ILE A 843 -25.39 17.23 28.95
CA ILE A 843 -25.81 17.73 30.27
C ILE A 843 -25.66 19.25 30.35
N ARG A 844 -24.52 19.80 29.91
CA ARG A 844 -24.25 21.24 29.88
C ARG A 844 -25.28 21.99 29.04
N ALA A 845 -25.53 21.53 27.81
CA ALA A 845 -26.47 22.18 26.89
C ALA A 845 -27.90 22.23 27.47
N ARG A 846 -28.37 21.12 28.08
CA ARG A 846 -29.71 21.04 28.67
C ARG A 846 -29.86 21.92 29.92
N LEU A 847 -28.83 22.02 30.75
CA LEU A 847 -28.82 22.91 31.92
C LEU A 847 -28.85 24.40 31.55
N GLN A 848 -28.23 24.76 30.42
CA GLN A 848 -28.14 26.15 29.97
C GLN A 848 -29.40 26.63 29.22
N GLN A 849 -30.22 25.69 28.74
CA GLN A 849 -31.45 25.96 27.97
C GLN A 849 -32.68 26.32 28.84
N THR A 850 -32.66 26.06 30.15
CA THR A 850 -33.83 26.24 31.02
C THR A 850 -34.03 27.70 31.45
N LEU A 851 -34.99 28.45 30.86
CA LEU A 851 -35.84 29.51 31.48
C LEU A 851 -36.66 30.44 30.52
N GLN A 852 -37.33 29.94 29.47
CA GLN A 852 -38.27 30.80 28.71
C GLN A 852 -39.69 30.22 28.48
N THR A 853 -40.00 29.03 28.99
CA THR A 853 -41.36 28.44 28.84
C THR A 853 -42.34 28.85 29.94
N SER A 854 -42.13 29.95 30.66
CA SER A 854 -43.02 30.41 31.74
C SER A 854 -43.91 31.61 31.37
N VAL A 855 -44.07 31.93 30.09
CA VAL A 855 -45.15 32.80 29.63
C VAL A 855 -45.77 32.19 28.37
N GLY A 856 -46.87 31.44 28.54
CA GLY A 856 -47.85 31.20 27.46
C GLY A 856 -47.71 29.95 26.59
N ASN A 857 -47.41 28.75 27.14
CA ASN A 857 -48.01 27.50 26.64
C ASN A 857 -47.71 26.30 27.55
N ALA A 858 -48.77 25.58 27.95
CA ALA A 858 -48.73 24.40 28.82
C ALA A 858 -48.21 23.14 28.10
N GLY A 859 -46.93 23.16 27.71
CA GLY A 859 -46.21 22.02 27.13
C GLY A 859 -44.88 21.77 27.83
N ALA A 860 -44.88 20.84 28.79
CA ALA A 860 -43.77 20.27 29.58
C ALA A 860 -42.32 20.59 29.14
N GLY A 861 -41.82 21.78 29.46
CA GLY A 861 -40.38 22.06 29.52
C GLY A 861 -39.79 21.58 30.84
N ARG A 862 -39.06 20.46 30.85
CA ARG A 862 -38.46 19.90 32.07
C ARG A 862 -37.38 20.82 32.63
N SER A 863 -37.61 21.35 33.84
CA SER A 863 -36.60 22.13 34.58
C SER A 863 -35.58 21.21 35.27
N TYR A 864 -34.30 21.59 35.17
CA TYR A 864 -33.18 20.91 35.82
C TYR A 864 -32.58 21.82 36.90
N ASN A 865 -32.56 21.32 38.15
CA ASN A 865 -32.10 22.09 39.32
C ASN A 865 -30.59 21.94 39.59
N GLY A 866 -29.89 21.08 38.84
CA GLY A 866 -28.44 20.89 38.98
C GLY A 866 -27.90 19.78 38.10
N THR A 867 -26.56 19.60 38.10
CA THR A 867 -25.86 18.62 37.26
C THR A 867 -26.28 17.18 37.55
N LEU A 868 -26.40 16.83 38.83
CA LEU A 868 -26.82 15.49 39.26
C LEU A 868 -28.30 15.23 38.93
N ASP A 869 -29.15 16.23 39.13
CA ASP A 869 -30.58 16.15 38.77
C ASP A 869 -30.76 15.98 37.24
N ALA A 870 -29.98 16.70 36.43
CA ALA A 870 -29.96 16.51 34.98
C ALA A 870 -29.48 15.11 34.58
N LEU A 871 -28.40 14.61 35.18
CA LEU A 871 -27.88 13.28 34.88
C LEU A 871 -28.91 12.18 35.20
N VAL A 872 -29.52 12.21 36.38
CA VAL A 872 -30.53 11.23 36.80
C VAL A 872 -31.78 11.29 35.93
N LYS A 873 -32.29 12.50 35.65
CA LYS A 873 -33.49 12.68 34.79
C LYS A 873 -33.25 12.24 33.35
N ILE A 874 -32.07 12.50 32.79
CA ILE A 874 -31.71 12.04 31.42
C ILE A 874 -31.64 10.51 31.39
N TYR A 875 -30.94 9.91 32.35
CA TYR A 875 -30.81 8.46 32.42
C TYR A 875 -32.16 7.76 32.56
N ARG A 876 -33.05 8.25 33.46
CA ARG A 876 -34.39 7.67 33.66
C ARG A 876 -35.32 7.83 32.45
N SER A 877 -35.16 8.89 31.65
CA SER A 877 -36.11 9.19 30.56
C SER A 877 -35.65 8.79 29.17
N GLU A 878 -34.34 8.74 28.92
CA GLU A 878 -33.76 8.46 27.60
C GLU A 878 -32.74 7.31 27.61
N GLY A 879 -32.43 6.74 28.79
CA GLY A 879 -31.44 5.68 28.94
C GLY A 879 -30.00 6.12 28.59
N LEU A 880 -29.11 5.15 28.39
CA LEU A 880 -27.71 5.41 28.03
C LEU A 880 -27.55 6.11 26.68
N THR A 881 -28.47 5.90 25.74
CA THR A 881 -28.43 6.53 24.41
C THR A 881 -28.77 8.03 24.46
N GLY A 882 -29.46 8.49 25.51
CA GLY A 882 -29.76 9.91 25.74
C GLY A 882 -28.52 10.78 25.89
N PHE A 883 -27.43 10.24 26.44
CA PHE A 883 -26.16 10.96 26.63
C PHE A 883 -25.36 11.14 25.34
N HIS A 884 -25.65 10.36 24.30
CA HIS A 884 -24.99 10.42 22.98
C HIS A 884 -25.90 10.94 21.87
N LYS A 885 -27.07 11.45 22.23
CA LYS A 885 -28.06 12.00 21.30
C LYS A 885 -27.55 13.30 20.68
N GLY A 886 -27.37 13.31 19.36
CA GLY A 886 -26.81 14.44 18.60
C GLY A 886 -25.33 14.29 18.22
N MET A 887 -24.71 13.14 18.51
CA MET A 887 -23.30 12.88 18.19
C MET A 887 -23.00 13.05 16.70
N GLY A 888 -23.85 12.53 15.81
CA GLY A 888 -23.68 12.63 14.35
C GLY A 888 -23.49 14.07 13.87
N PRO A 889 -24.44 14.99 14.13
CA PRO A 889 -24.29 16.41 13.85
C PRO A 889 -23.03 17.05 14.46
N ASN A 890 -22.62 16.63 15.67
CA ASN A 890 -21.41 17.16 16.31
C ASN A 890 -20.13 16.71 15.60
N VAL A 891 -20.07 15.46 15.14
CA VAL A 891 -18.94 14.91 14.36
C VAL A 891 -18.83 15.63 13.01
N VAL A 892 -19.95 15.81 12.30
CA VAL A 892 -20.00 16.53 11.02
C VAL A 892 -19.52 17.98 11.17
N ARG A 893 -19.86 18.65 12.29
CA ARG A 893 -19.36 19.99 12.62
C ARG A 893 -17.86 20.00 12.94
N MET A 894 -17.37 18.98 13.64
CA MET A 894 -16.03 18.95 14.23
C MET A 894 -14.93 18.62 13.22
N TRP A 895 -15.20 17.71 12.28
CA TRP A 895 -14.19 17.22 11.34
C TRP A 895 -13.61 18.32 10.44
N PRO A 896 -14.42 19.14 9.73
CA PRO A 896 -13.88 20.21 8.88
C PRO A 896 -13.09 21.24 9.69
N GLY A 897 -13.63 21.65 10.85
CA GLY A 897 -12.97 22.63 11.72
C GLY A 897 -11.62 22.14 12.25
N THR A 898 -11.52 20.86 12.61
CA THR A 898 -10.27 20.27 13.09
C THR A 898 -9.25 20.13 11.97
N ALA A 899 -9.67 19.67 10.79
CA ALA A 899 -8.81 19.57 9.61
C ALA A 899 -8.24 20.95 9.20
N ILE A 900 -9.09 21.98 9.15
CA ILE A 900 -8.68 23.35 8.82
C ILE A 900 -7.72 23.91 9.88
N THR A 901 -8.04 23.74 11.17
CA THR A 901 -7.20 24.28 12.26
C THR A 901 -5.78 23.72 12.19
N PHE A 902 -5.63 22.41 12.03
CA PHE A 902 -4.30 21.77 11.96
C PHE A 902 -3.59 22.05 10.63
N ALA A 903 -4.31 22.11 9.51
CA ALA A 903 -3.72 22.50 8.24
C ALA A 903 -3.18 23.95 8.28
N VAL A 904 -3.94 24.88 8.86
CA VAL A 904 -3.52 26.28 9.04
C VAL A 904 -2.37 26.37 10.04
N TYR A 905 -2.46 25.70 11.19
CA TYR A 905 -1.41 25.69 12.20
C TYR A 905 -0.07 25.21 11.62
N GLU A 906 -0.05 24.08 10.91
CA GLU A 906 1.18 23.53 10.33
C GLU A 906 1.75 24.42 9.22
N ASN A 907 0.89 25.02 8.38
CA ASN A 907 1.34 25.93 7.32
C ASN A 907 1.92 27.23 7.90
N VAL A 908 1.26 27.80 8.91
CA VAL A 908 1.73 29.02 9.60
C VAL A 908 3.00 28.72 10.41
N ALA A 909 3.06 27.59 11.12
CA ALA A 909 4.26 27.18 11.85
C ALA A 909 5.45 26.90 10.91
N SER A 910 5.20 26.31 9.74
CA SER A 910 6.25 26.09 8.72
C SER A 910 6.75 27.40 8.14
N TYR A 911 5.84 28.35 7.87
CA TYR A 911 6.17 29.70 7.41
C TYR A 911 7.02 30.46 8.44
N LEU A 912 6.62 30.45 9.72
CA LEU A 912 7.35 31.13 10.80
C LEU A 912 8.72 30.50 11.09
N ARG A 913 8.93 29.22 10.74
CA ARG A 913 10.23 28.53 10.88
C ARG A 913 11.12 28.66 9.64
N GLY A 914 10.72 29.45 8.64
CA GLY A 914 11.49 29.64 7.40
C GLY A 914 11.60 28.38 6.52
N GLN A 915 10.71 27.40 6.70
CA GLN A 915 10.70 26.16 5.91
C GLN A 915 9.72 26.30 4.74
N THR A 916 10.08 25.77 3.56
CA THR A 916 9.20 25.74 2.38
C THR A 916 7.86 25.07 2.73
N PRO A 917 6.71 25.67 2.35
CA PRO A 917 5.40 25.13 2.68
C PRO A 917 5.22 23.71 2.12
N LEU A 918 4.69 22.81 2.95
CA LEU A 918 4.37 21.42 2.61
C LEU A 918 3.10 21.37 1.73
N ALA A 919 3.19 21.85 0.49
CA ALA A 919 2.09 21.83 -0.46
C ALA A 919 1.96 20.44 -1.10
N HIS A 920 1.17 19.56 -0.48
CA HIS A 920 0.46 18.47 -1.16
C HIS A 920 -0.87 18.25 -0.42
N PHE A 921 -1.93 18.87 -0.95
CA PHE A 921 -3.31 18.50 -0.67
C PHE A 921 -3.66 17.23 -1.44
#